data_AF-W2XAT0-F1
#
_entry.id   AF-W2XAT0-F1
#
_cell.length_a   1.000
_cell.length_b   1.000
_cell.length_c   1.000
_cell.angle_alpha   90.00
_cell.angle_beta   90.00
_cell.angle_gamma   90.00
#
_symmetry.space_group_name_H-M   'P 1'
#
loop_
_entity.id
_entity.type
_entity.pdbx_description
1 polymer ?
#
loop_
_entity_poly.entity_id
_entity_poly.type
_entity_poly.pdbx_seq_one_letter_code
_entity_poly.pdbx_strand_id
1 'polypeptide(L)'
;MLNHKKLSTLATQVRTAKTHSPRVASPPSDTKRSPTYSSTDPHLRHRPEELERLTTELRDQVADTRPELLPLLKSLPTPIRPWNLQKPSEAVALSALLQDRLLCLPELNRNSPCYSARDLVLLYTKLKYLETFSQSELAEYANAVASSASPLEAAAVVRTRQEEVRVVRQLATVGNTTELFSRLATLLHIPCHGDAWNEIVKFAANALPFAEQTESLLVRGSDDRSALCPLTKTNNYNASTIPLATDVARGSCTCSSITLQAFERCEKLRQELLLNSLSINPNAKSSSVLFNTKMRAIRARVASCLDVSDLVGDNQLRILLSPSGTDAELLATVAGLARLYSGLGEEENLPGGVGPEQCKVTSIITAGSEIGRGSKIASGGKHFSNLTPSGEAGTAGQPLRKFPIDLVDVVTIPARDDNGDINLIDDDVRELVHERLDRGGGVVLLHVVVGTKTGYACPSMPMVDALAVQYPNRLLVVVDACQMRVDRSLYREWATKCYVVLTTGSKFFGGSPFCGAVLMPMRCVYELEAAAVERHSEVAIPLGLEDYFSKYDMPEGMRNIRARLGTNMNAGLLLRWETALVNMEPYCRIPPADIAAICKLYMSACRTKIQSLWGHMAELLAPPEPIENDGTSTVTPIDTIVSFKVRDENGVFLDMAALKALHTLLSKDLSGALPDDALAKKRCLLGQPVSLGKSGAVIRIAMGADMVNDVYLRGKGESDFAAAIEPLSQDDDDILNKIALVLRHWELLHHKYIEECVETTPLEPLNPLSDWDFSVKDAQVARVVQHMVEERVLVNEDQPEDETKLAVVYDLDAIDMAFQALLTSFPVHFEHRFAMKSCPLSFFIKRAIENDVGLECASIVEVKHALRLGCPPHRIVFDSPCKTRRDLQFAINAGVEVNADNFDELDIIREHAEAIFQSSFPECTPRYAGNLPRIGLRINPLLGAGTNSCLSVSTVQSKFGVPLTPENRARIIAFFCANPWMTGLHAHVGSQGCSLEMLSQGAVVLSELANEIDAAAGTSRIKVLNIGGGLSTNFENEDVSPTFAEYVEVLRREAPQLFERTGRTILTEFGSSVSSKTGWVVSEVEYVKTHPRVDGDDLTQTAIIHAGSDLFLRACYRPELFARRMSVYNSAGLISTAPMSVQNVAGPLCFGGDMVGRRVELPTISRGDFVVVHDTGANTMSMFSRHCSRPAPAVFGYRASEDEISLQLLKPAETPEQVMSFWG
;
A
#
# COMPACT_ATOMS: atom_id res chain seq x y z
N MET A 1 -44.42 2.96 40.89
CA MET A 1 -44.62 3.97 41.96
C MET A 1 -43.26 4.34 42.55
N LEU A 2 -43.08 5.60 42.98
CA LEU A 2 -42.33 6.12 44.15
C LEU A 2 -41.08 5.32 44.66
N ASN A 3 -39.94 5.91 45.05
CA ASN A 3 -39.37 7.27 45.02
C ASN A 3 -37.82 7.08 45.10
N HIS A 4 -36.90 7.89 44.56
CA HIS A 4 -36.73 9.35 44.46
C HIS A 4 -36.06 10.02 45.69
N LYS A 5 -34.79 10.43 45.47
CA LYS A 5 -34.08 11.64 45.98
C LYS A 5 -33.38 11.69 47.36
N LYS A 6 -32.28 12.47 47.33
CA LYS A 6 -31.53 13.20 48.39
C LYS A 6 -30.64 12.39 49.34
N LEU A 7 -29.63 12.99 50.00
CA LEU A 7 -28.56 13.95 49.61
C LEU A 7 -27.78 14.37 50.88
N SER A 8 -26.45 14.46 50.77
CA SER A 8 -25.54 15.34 51.52
C SER A 8 -25.74 15.57 53.04
N THR A 9 -24.73 15.24 53.85
CA THR A 9 -24.29 16.15 54.92
C THR A 9 -22.77 16.07 55.17
N LEU A 10 -22.24 17.17 55.68
CA LEU A 10 -20.87 17.48 56.08
C LEU A 10 -20.34 16.60 57.23
N ALA A 11 -19.08 16.66 57.70
CA ALA A 11 -17.75 16.94 57.10
C ALA A 11 -16.69 16.91 58.23
N THR A 12 -15.40 16.93 57.85
CA THR A 12 -14.23 17.35 58.68
C THR A 12 -13.66 16.41 59.75
N GLN A 13 -12.32 16.42 59.81
CA GLN A 13 -11.40 16.02 60.91
C GLN A 13 -11.19 14.53 61.28
N VAL A 14 -10.00 14.10 61.76
CA VAL A 14 -8.59 14.40 61.40
C VAL A 14 -7.62 13.45 62.14
N ARG A 15 -6.53 12.97 61.48
CA ARG A 15 -5.37 12.22 62.07
C ARG A 15 -5.70 10.83 62.71
N THR A 16 -4.80 9.87 62.92
CA THR A 16 -3.37 9.67 62.55
C THR A 16 -2.99 8.18 62.53
N ALA A 17 -2.21 7.72 61.54
CA ALA A 17 -1.24 6.62 61.67
C ALA A 17 -0.21 6.62 60.50
N LYS A 18 1.05 6.30 60.81
CA LYS A 18 2.13 5.82 59.89
C LYS A 18 2.54 4.42 60.44
N THR A 19 3.20 3.47 59.79
CA THR A 19 4.44 3.39 58.95
C THR A 19 4.46 1.98 58.24
N HIS A 20 5.42 1.50 57.42
CA HIS A 20 6.40 2.05 56.47
C HIS A 20 6.79 0.92 55.47
N SER A 21 6.95 1.22 54.17
CA SER A 21 7.76 0.43 53.21
C SER A 21 8.07 1.27 51.94
N PRO A 22 8.91 0.83 50.98
CA PRO A 22 10.14 1.57 50.68
C PRO A 22 10.07 2.47 49.44
N ARG A 23 11.06 3.35 49.31
CA ARG A 23 11.25 4.22 48.14
C ARG A 23 11.91 3.46 46.98
N VAL A 24 11.36 3.62 45.78
CA VAL A 24 12.08 3.49 44.51
C VAL A 24 12.16 4.87 43.88
N ALA A 25 13.27 5.21 43.21
CA ALA A 25 13.50 6.54 42.67
C ALA A 25 12.65 6.81 41.41
N SER A 26 12.08 8.01 41.32
CA SER A 26 11.39 8.52 40.14
C SER A 26 12.36 9.18 39.16
N PRO A 27 12.30 8.88 37.84
CA PRO A 27 13.08 9.60 36.83
C PRO A 27 12.61 11.07 36.69
N PRO A 28 13.43 11.97 36.11
CA PRO A 28 13.13 13.39 36.02
C PRO A 28 11.99 13.72 35.05
N SER A 29 11.20 14.74 35.39
CA SER A 29 10.02 15.17 34.63
C SER A 29 10.33 16.28 33.61
N ASP A 30 10.88 15.94 32.45
CA ASP A 30 11.17 16.91 31.37
C ASP A 30 9.94 17.12 30.45
N THR A 31 8.87 17.71 31.00
CA THR A 31 7.62 17.96 30.26
C THR A 31 7.73 19.21 29.38
N LYS A 32 8.16 19.05 28.12
CA LYS A 32 8.23 20.16 27.14
C LYS A 32 7.10 20.13 26.10
N ARG A 33 6.18 21.08 26.26
CA ARG A 33 5.38 21.76 25.20
C ARG A 33 4.60 20.86 24.21
N SER A 34 3.38 20.50 24.59
CA SER A 34 2.25 20.55 23.63
C SER A 34 1.84 22.02 23.43
N PRO A 35 1.67 22.55 22.20
CA PRO A 35 1.24 23.93 21.99
C PRO A 35 -0.27 24.10 22.23
N THR A 36 -0.67 24.20 23.51
CA THR A 36 -2.03 24.64 23.86
C THR A 36 -2.21 26.11 23.53
N TYR A 37 -2.79 26.41 22.37
CA TYR A 37 -3.23 27.76 21.99
C TYR A 37 -4.40 28.23 22.87
N SER A 38 -4.10 28.66 24.10
CA SER A 38 -5.00 29.46 24.93
C SER A 38 -4.98 30.91 24.43
N SER A 39 -6.15 31.48 24.15
CA SER A 39 -6.32 32.77 23.46
C SER A 39 -6.08 33.99 24.37
N THR A 40 -4.88 34.09 24.95
CA THR A 40 -4.49 35.15 25.90
C THR A 40 -3.05 35.63 25.69
N ASP A 41 -2.70 36.02 24.46
CA ASP A 41 -1.58 36.93 24.22
C ASP A 41 -2.11 38.38 24.15
N PRO A 42 -1.68 39.29 25.06
CA PRO A 42 -2.14 40.68 25.04
C PRO A 42 -1.70 41.51 23.81
N HIS A 43 -0.68 41.06 23.05
CA HIS A 43 -0.04 41.87 22.02
C HIS A 43 -0.64 41.73 20.61
N LEU A 44 -1.42 40.67 20.34
CA LEU A 44 -2.01 40.41 19.01
C LEU A 44 -3.45 40.95 18.88
N ARG A 45 -3.61 42.28 19.01
CA ARG A 45 -4.84 42.98 18.59
C ARG A 45 -4.79 43.37 17.12
N HIS A 46 -4.86 42.38 16.23
CA HIS A 46 -5.13 42.62 14.81
C HIS A 46 -6.45 43.38 14.63
N ARG A 47 -6.53 44.23 13.60
CA ARG A 47 -7.79 44.92 13.27
C ARG A 47 -8.76 43.95 12.59
N PRO A 48 -10.08 44.10 12.73
CA PRO A 48 -11.04 43.25 12.00
C PRO A 48 -10.79 43.22 10.48
N GLU A 49 -10.47 44.37 9.90
CA GLU A 49 -10.12 44.56 8.47
C GLU A 49 -8.90 43.73 8.04
N GLU A 50 -7.92 43.59 8.92
CA GLU A 50 -6.66 42.85 8.68
C GLU A 50 -6.91 41.34 8.70
N LEU A 51 -7.72 40.88 9.66
CA LEU A 51 -8.16 39.49 9.79
C LEU A 51 -9.07 39.07 8.63
N GLU A 52 -9.98 39.95 8.19
CA GLU A 52 -10.82 39.74 7.01
C GLU A 52 -9.97 39.62 5.75
N ARG A 53 -9.02 40.54 5.53
CA ARG A 53 -8.05 40.46 4.42
C ARG A 53 -7.26 39.16 4.42
N LEU A 54 -6.67 38.76 5.56
CA LEU A 54 -5.93 37.49 5.67
C LEU A 54 -6.81 36.25 5.44
N THR A 55 -8.12 36.34 5.71
CA THR A 55 -9.08 35.26 5.41
C THR A 55 -9.28 35.12 3.90
N THR A 56 -9.45 36.24 3.18
CA THR A 56 -9.59 36.25 1.73
C THR A 56 -8.30 35.81 1.04
N GLU A 57 -7.14 36.37 1.41
CA GLU A 57 -5.84 35.98 0.84
C GLU A 57 -5.52 34.48 1.05
N LEU A 58 -5.90 33.90 2.19
CA LEU A 58 -5.79 32.46 2.42
C LEU A 58 -6.78 31.66 1.55
N ARG A 59 -8.03 32.10 1.46
CA ARG A 59 -9.07 31.42 0.67
C ARG A 59 -8.69 31.35 -0.81
N ASP A 60 -8.17 32.45 -1.35
CA ASP A 60 -7.79 32.55 -2.76
C ASP A 60 -6.54 31.70 -3.04
N GLN A 61 -5.52 31.74 -2.18
CA GLN A 61 -4.38 30.82 -2.26
C GLN A 61 -4.79 29.34 -2.22
N VAL A 62 -5.76 28.98 -1.38
CA VAL A 62 -6.26 27.61 -1.30
C VAL A 62 -7.01 27.25 -2.59
N ALA A 63 -7.85 28.13 -3.13
CA ALA A 63 -8.55 27.89 -4.40
C ALA A 63 -7.59 27.67 -5.58
N ASP A 64 -6.53 28.48 -5.68
CA ASP A 64 -5.54 28.41 -6.75
C ASP A 64 -4.57 27.21 -6.62
N THR A 65 -4.22 26.82 -5.38
CA THR A 65 -3.07 25.92 -5.13
C THR A 65 -3.43 24.55 -4.56
N ARG A 66 -4.46 24.47 -3.69
CA ARG A 66 -4.88 23.25 -2.97
C ARG A 66 -6.41 23.22 -2.76
N PRO A 67 -7.23 23.29 -3.83
CA PRO A 67 -8.68 23.48 -3.72
C PRO A 67 -9.42 22.34 -2.99
N GLU A 68 -8.78 21.17 -2.84
CA GLU A 68 -9.21 20.09 -1.95
C GLU A 68 -9.39 20.53 -0.48
N LEU A 69 -8.68 21.57 -0.03
CA LEU A 69 -8.80 22.10 1.34
C LEU A 69 -9.93 23.15 1.49
N LEU A 70 -10.57 23.62 0.41
CA LEU A 70 -11.62 24.65 0.47
C LEU A 70 -12.80 24.31 1.41
N PRO A 71 -13.36 23.07 1.45
CA PRO A 71 -14.48 22.76 2.34
C PRO A 71 -14.10 22.88 3.82
N LEU A 72 -12.85 22.53 4.14
CA LEU A 72 -12.30 22.52 5.50
C LEU A 72 -12.11 23.94 6.06
N LEU A 73 -11.85 24.94 5.21
CA LEU A 73 -11.73 26.34 5.65
C LEU A 73 -12.96 26.84 6.42
N LYS A 74 -14.14 26.25 6.21
CA LYS A 74 -15.37 26.57 6.95
C LYS A 74 -15.30 26.25 8.46
N SER A 75 -14.31 25.49 8.91
CA SER A 75 -14.06 25.21 10.34
C SER A 75 -12.92 26.03 10.96
N LEU A 76 -12.23 26.89 10.20
CA LEU A 76 -11.17 27.74 10.74
C LEU A 76 -11.76 28.99 11.44
N PRO A 77 -11.40 29.28 12.71
CA PRO A 77 -11.40 30.65 13.18
C PRO A 77 -10.37 31.47 12.38
N THR A 78 -10.58 32.79 12.34
CA THR A 78 -9.87 33.75 11.46
C THR A 78 -8.35 33.59 11.52
N PRO A 79 -7.63 33.52 10.38
CA PRO A 79 -6.21 33.16 10.34
C PRO A 79 -5.32 34.19 11.05
N ILE A 80 -4.43 33.68 11.90
CA ILE A 80 -3.56 34.45 12.81
C ILE A 80 -2.19 34.75 12.15
N ARG A 81 -1.95 34.27 10.92
CA ARG A 81 -0.74 34.54 10.13
C ARG A 81 -1.00 34.41 8.62
N PRO A 82 -0.20 35.05 7.75
CA PRO A 82 -0.16 34.73 6.33
C PRO A 82 0.40 33.31 6.10
N TRP A 83 0.05 32.74 4.95
CA TRP A 83 0.50 31.43 4.47
C TRP A 83 1.13 31.58 3.08
N ASN A 84 1.88 30.55 2.64
CA ASN A 84 2.37 30.41 1.27
C ASN A 84 2.23 28.95 0.84
N LEU A 85 1.14 28.62 0.14
CA LEU A 85 0.77 27.22 -0.15
C LEU A 85 1.51 26.61 -1.34
N GLN A 86 2.37 27.39 -2.02
CA GLN A 86 3.33 26.87 -2.99
C GLN A 86 4.42 26.02 -2.30
N LYS A 87 4.66 26.22 -1.00
CA LYS A 87 5.58 25.40 -0.21
C LYS A 87 4.87 24.16 0.36
N PRO A 88 5.32 22.93 0.06
CA PRO A 88 4.73 21.70 0.61
C PRO A 88 4.67 21.69 2.14
N SER A 89 5.69 22.24 2.81
CA SER A 89 5.75 22.31 4.27
C SER A 89 4.67 23.19 4.91
N GLU A 90 4.19 24.21 4.20
CA GLU A 90 3.07 25.06 4.62
C GLU A 90 1.71 24.45 4.24
N ALA A 91 1.58 23.87 3.04
CA ALA A 91 0.36 23.17 2.62
C ALA A 91 0.02 21.98 3.54
N VAL A 92 1.02 21.19 3.93
CA VAL A 92 0.88 20.08 4.89
C VAL A 92 0.58 20.57 6.31
N ALA A 93 1.15 21.71 6.72
CA ALA A 93 0.83 22.32 8.01
C ALA A 93 -0.62 22.86 8.06
N LEU A 94 -1.12 23.44 6.97
CA LEU A 94 -2.51 23.88 6.86
C LEU A 94 -3.48 22.69 6.91
N SER A 95 -3.23 21.65 6.13
CA SER A 95 -4.07 20.44 6.15
C SER A 95 -4.07 19.77 7.53
N ALA A 96 -2.91 19.59 8.15
CA ALA A 96 -2.82 19.02 9.50
C ALA A 96 -3.59 19.84 10.54
N LEU A 97 -3.50 21.18 10.50
CA LEU A 97 -4.28 22.08 11.35
C LEU A 97 -5.79 21.94 11.13
N LEU A 98 -6.22 21.80 9.88
CA LEU A 98 -7.64 21.66 9.52
C LEU A 98 -8.21 20.32 10.00
N GLN A 99 -7.49 19.21 9.80
CA GLN A 99 -7.92 17.88 10.27
C GLN A 99 -7.86 17.77 11.80
N ASP A 100 -6.86 18.36 12.46
CA ASP A 100 -6.78 18.42 13.93
C ASP A 100 -7.99 19.16 14.53
N ARG A 101 -8.38 20.29 13.94
CA ARG A 101 -9.57 21.06 14.33
C ARG A 101 -10.87 20.30 14.06
N LEU A 102 -10.99 19.61 12.93
CA LEU A 102 -12.11 18.73 12.64
C LEU A 102 -12.27 17.65 13.72
N LEU A 103 -11.18 17.00 14.12
CA LEU A 103 -11.20 15.92 15.12
C LEU A 103 -11.09 16.41 16.59
N CYS A 104 -11.27 17.71 16.85
CA CYS A 104 -11.37 18.26 18.21
C CYS A 104 -12.77 18.02 18.83
N LEU A 105 -13.09 16.77 19.19
CA LEU A 105 -14.34 16.43 19.88
C LEU A 105 -14.34 16.94 21.35
N PRO A 106 -15.36 17.70 21.80
CA PRO A 106 -15.45 18.22 23.19
C PRO A 106 -15.55 17.14 24.29
N GLU A 107 -15.89 15.91 23.92
CA GLU A 107 -16.11 14.77 24.82
C GLU A 107 -14.80 14.06 25.24
N LEU A 108 -13.67 14.43 24.65
CA LEU A 108 -12.39 13.72 24.81
C LEU A 108 -11.66 14.10 26.11
N ASN A 109 -11.76 13.23 27.11
CA ASN A 109 -10.79 13.18 28.20
C ASN A 109 -9.42 12.77 27.63
N ARG A 110 -8.35 13.54 27.92
CA ARG A 110 -6.97 13.26 27.46
C ARG A 110 -6.43 11.89 27.91
N ASN A 111 -7.00 11.30 28.96
CA ASN A 111 -6.62 9.98 29.46
C ASN A 111 -7.43 8.82 28.82
N SER A 112 -8.21 9.09 27.76
CA SER A 112 -9.04 8.09 27.08
C SER A 112 -8.34 7.48 25.86
N PRO A 113 -8.45 6.16 25.60
CA PRO A 113 -7.89 5.51 24.40
C PRO A 113 -8.24 6.18 23.07
N CYS A 114 -9.44 6.76 22.96
CA CYS A 114 -9.88 7.48 21.75
C CYS A 114 -9.07 8.77 21.48
N TYR A 115 -8.39 9.36 22.48
CA TYR A 115 -7.51 10.52 22.29
C TYR A 115 -6.22 10.11 21.56
N SER A 116 -5.53 9.07 22.04
CA SER A 116 -4.35 8.55 21.33
C SER A 116 -4.70 7.91 19.98
N ALA A 117 -5.90 7.33 19.84
CA ALA A 117 -6.40 6.84 18.55
C ALA A 117 -6.65 7.97 17.53
N ARG A 118 -7.20 9.12 17.98
CA ARG A 118 -7.30 10.34 17.17
C ARG A 118 -5.94 10.79 16.67
N ASP A 119 -4.92 10.79 17.53
CA ASP A 119 -3.59 11.28 17.15
C ASP A 119 -2.89 10.33 16.14
N LEU A 120 -3.07 9.01 16.28
CA LEU A 120 -2.68 8.02 15.24
C LEU A 120 -3.39 8.28 13.91
N VAL A 121 -4.70 8.55 13.94
CA VAL A 121 -5.52 8.85 12.77
C VAL A 121 -5.05 10.15 12.10
N LEU A 122 -4.77 11.22 12.86
CA LEU A 122 -4.26 12.48 12.34
C LEU A 122 -2.89 12.33 11.67
N LEU A 123 -1.99 11.54 12.27
CA LEU A 123 -0.71 11.23 11.65
C LEU A 123 -0.89 10.43 10.35
N TYR A 124 -1.78 9.43 10.34
CA TYR A 124 -2.11 8.70 9.11
C TYR A 124 -2.69 9.63 8.03
N THR A 125 -3.66 10.49 8.36
CA THR A 125 -4.21 11.50 7.43
C THR A 125 -3.13 12.43 6.88
N LYS A 126 -2.18 12.86 7.72
CA LYS A 126 -1.05 13.71 7.31
C LYS A 126 -0.10 12.98 6.35
N LEU A 127 0.28 11.73 6.66
CA LEU A 127 1.16 10.93 5.82
C LEU A 127 0.48 10.56 4.50
N LYS A 128 -0.82 10.26 4.51
CA LYS A 128 -1.61 10.02 3.29
C LYS A 128 -1.82 11.28 2.44
N TYR A 129 -1.83 12.47 3.05
CA TYR A 129 -1.76 13.72 2.28
C TYR A 129 -0.38 13.91 1.64
N LEU A 130 0.70 13.63 2.37
CA LEU A 130 2.07 13.65 1.86
C LEU A 130 2.28 12.67 0.68
N GLU A 131 1.66 11.48 0.70
CA GLU A 131 1.68 10.51 -0.42
C GLU A 131 1.19 11.12 -1.75
N THR A 132 0.38 12.17 -1.72
CA THR A 132 -0.08 12.84 -2.96
C THR A 132 1.00 13.71 -3.62
N PHE A 133 2.03 14.15 -2.88
CA PHE A 133 3.04 15.10 -3.36
C PHE A 133 4.08 14.42 -4.26
N SER A 134 4.60 15.16 -5.23
CA SER A 134 5.67 14.69 -6.11
C SER A 134 6.99 14.46 -5.34
N GLN A 135 7.92 13.69 -5.92
CA GLN A 135 9.18 13.36 -5.25
C GLN A 135 10.04 14.59 -4.93
N SER A 136 9.99 15.62 -5.77
CA SER A 136 10.65 16.92 -5.54
C SER A 136 9.98 17.71 -4.41
N GLU A 137 8.65 17.78 -4.38
CA GLU A 137 7.91 18.38 -3.26
C GLU A 137 8.17 17.65 -1.93
N LEU A 138 8.31 16.32 -1.94
CA LEU A 138 8.68 15.52 -0.77
C LEU A 138 10.12 15.76 -0.32
N ALA A 139 11.06 16.00 -1.24
CA ALA A 139 12.42 16.39 -0.93
C ALA A 139 12.50 17.83 -0.36
N GLU A 140 11.69 18.77 -0.86
CA GLU A 140 11.54 20.09 -0.23
C GLU A 140 10.94 19.96 1.17
N TYR A 141 9.88 19.14 1.33
CA TYR A 141 9.23 18.91 2.62
C TYR A 141 10.22 18.38 3.67
N ALA A 142 10.98 17.34 3.33
CA ALA A 142 11.94 16.70 4.23
C ALA A 142 13.00 17.69 4.76
N ASN A 143 13.47 18.61 3.91
CA ASN A 143 14.57 19.52 4.23
C ASN A 143 14.11 20.93 4.68
N ALA A 144 12.81 21.21 4.66
CA ALA A 144 12.28 22.51 5.06
C ALA A 144 12.51 22.81 6.55
N VAL A 145 13.12 23.97 6.83
CA VAL A 145 13.35 24.50 8.19
C VAL A 145 12.18 25.37 8.65
N ALA A 146 11.88 25.37 9.96
CA ALA A 146 10.88 26.27 10.56
C ALA A 146 11.43 27.70 10.72
N SER A 147 10.77 28.68 10.11
CA SER A 147 11.19 30.09 10.04
C SER A 147 10.98 30.87 11.36
N SER A 148 11.69 30.46 12.40
CA SER A 148 11.91 31.14 13.71
C SER A 148 12.62 30.25 14.74
N ALA A 149 12.88 28.97 14.42
CA ALA A 149 13.45 27.99 15.34
C ALA A 149 14.95 28.23 15.63
N SER A 150 15.40 27.85 16.84
CA SER A 150 16.83 27.72 17.12
C SER A 150 17.47 26.57 16.31
N PRO A 151 18.80 26.52 16.10
CA PRO A 151 19.44 25.46 15.31
C PRO A 151 19.11 24.03 15.77
N LEU A 152 18.98 23.82 17.09
CA LEU A 152 18.59 22.54 17.68
C LEU A 152 17.12 22.17 17.38
N GLU A 153 16.21 23.14 17.45
CA GLU A 153 14.80 22.95 17.10
C GLU A 153 14.62 22.73 15.59
N ALA A 154 15.38 23.45 14.76
CA ALA A 154 15.43 23.25 13.30
C ALA A 154 15.88 21.82 12.93
N ALA A 155 17.00 21.35 13.52
CA ALA A 155 17.51 20.00 13.31
C ALA A 155 16.61 18.89 13.89
N ALA A 156 15.73 19.21 14.83
CA ALA A 156 14.67 18.29 15.28
C ALA A 156 13.52 18.23 14.26
N VAL A 157 13.02 19.38 13.80
CA VAL A 157 11.93 19.46 12.81
C VAL A 157 12.31 18.78 11.49
N VAL A 158 13.53 18.98 10.99
CA VAL A 158 14.03 18.33 9.77
C VAL A 158 14.06 16.80 9.95
N ARG A 159 14.59 16.28 11.07
CA ARG A 159 14.60 14.83 11.34
C ARG A 159 13.19 14.23 11.43
N THR A 160 12.24 14.93 12.07
CA THR A 160 10.83 14.48 12.08
C THR A 160 10.27 14.41 10.66
N ARG A 161 10.50 15.43 9.81
CA ARG A 161 10.00 15.48 8.44
C ARG A 161 10.65 14.43 7.53
N GLN A 162 11.94 14.16 7.70
CA GLN A 162 12.66 13.09 7.00
C GLN A 162 12.09 11.70 7.35
N GLU A 163 11.85 11.42 8.62
CA GLU A 163 11.26 10.14 9.06
C GLU A 163 9.78 10.03 8.65
N GLU A 164 9.03 11.12 8.62
CA GLU A 164 7.67 11.14 8.04
C GLU A 164 7.68 10.77 6.54
N VAL A 165 8.60 11.34 5.74
CA VAL A 165 8.77 10.97 4.32
C VAL A 165 9.25 9.53 4.15
N ARG A 166 10.09 9.02 5.06
CA ARG A 166 10.48 7.59 5.11
C ARG A 166 9.26 6.70 5.33
N VAL A 167 8.41 7.03 6.30
CA VAL A 167 7.21 6.24 6.60
C VAL A 167 6.18 6.35 5.47
N VAL A 168 6.04 7.50 4.79
CA VAL A 168 5.23 7.60 3.55
C VAL A 168 5.68 6.57 2.50
N ARG A 169 6.99 6.42 2.27
CA ARG A 169 7.53 5.38 1.36
C ARG A 169 7.22 3.97 1.83
N GLN A 170 7.23 3.72 3.14
CA GLN A 170 6.87 2.42 3.74
C GLN A 170 5.36 2.15 3.73
N LEU A 171 4.48 3.16 3.69
CA LEU A 171 3.02 2.95 3.65
C LEU A 171 2.55 2.18 2.39
N ALA A 172 3.39 2.09 1.35
CA ALA A 172 3.13 1.28 0.16
C ALA A 172 3.43 -0.22 0.35
N THR A 173 4.20 -0.62 1.37
CA THR A 173 4.63 -2.02 1.61
C THR A 173 4.04 -2.65 2.88
N VAL A 174 3.37 -1.88 3.74
CA VAL A 174 2.76 -2.39 4.99
C VAL A 174 1.57 -3.31 4.69
N GLY A 175 1.79 -4.62 4.80
CA GLY A 175 0.81 -5.65 4.46
C GLY A 175 -0.33 -5.85 5.47
N ASN A 176 -0.35 -5.16 6.61
CA ASN A 176 -1.43 -5.28 7.59
C ASN A 176 -1.61 -4.06 8.52
N THR A 177 -2.83 -3.88 9.01
CA THR A 177 -3.25 -2.77 9.87
C THR A 177 -2.57 -2.74 11.25
N THR A 178 -2.12 -3.88 11.79
CA THR A 178 -1.44 -3.92 13.10
C THR A 178 -0.04 -3.31 13.01
N GLU A 179 0.72 -3.70 12.00
CA GLU A 179 2.04 -3.13 11.70
C GLU A 179 1.93 -1.62 11.42
N LEU A 180 0.94 -1.20 10.64
CA LEU A 180 0.65 0.22 10.39
C LEU A 180 0.53 1.00 11.69
N PHE A 181 -0.32 0.56 12.62
CA PHE A 181 -0.48 1.27 13.90
C PHE A 181 0.78 1.19 14.77
N SER A 182 1.55 0.10 14.77
CA SER A 182 2.82 0.03 15.50
C SER A 182 3.88 1.01 14.95
N ARG A 183 3.97 1.19 13.63
CA ARG A 183 4.86 2.20 13.02
C ARG A 183 4.41 3.62 13.38
N LEU A 184 3.11 3.94 13.23
CA LEU A 184 2.53 5.24 13.59
C LEU A 184 2.67 5.56 15.10
N ALA A 185 2.47 4.57 15.98
CA ALA A 185 2.62 4.73 17.42
C ALA A 185 4.07 4.97 17.82
N THR A 186 5.04 4.40 17.12
CA THR A 186 6.47 4.64 17.35
C THR A 186 6.83 6.11 17.10
N LEU A 187 6.32 6.70 16.01
CA LEU A 187 6.47 8.13 15.70
C LEU A 187 5.83 9.05 16.74
N LEU A 188 4.68 8.67 17.30
CA LEU A 188 3.98 9.41 18.35
C LEU A 188 4.43 9.07 19.78
N HIS A 189 5.41 8.16 19.92
CA HIS A 189 5.90 7.61 21.19
C HIS A 189 4.79 6.98 22.08
N ILE A 190 3.74 6.44 21.46
CA ILE A 190 2.63 5.74 22.12
C ILE A 190 3.08 4.30 22.44
N PRO A 191 2.93 3.80 23.69
CA PRO A 191 3.30 2.42 24.04
C PRO A 191 2.41 1.37 23.35
N CYS A 192 3.00 0.54 22.49
CA CYS A 192 2.32 -0.51 21.72
C CYS A 192 1.92 -1.78 22.53
N HIS A 193 1.53 -1.66 23.81
CA HIS A 193 1.23 -2.82 24.67
C HIS A 193 0.22 -2.54 25.78
N GLY A 194 -0.45 -3.62 26.25
CA GLY A 194 -1.46 -3.59 27.32
C GLY A 194 -2.88 -3.24 26.84
N ASP A 195 -3.85 -3.30 27.74
CA ASP A 195 -5.28 -3.18 27.39
C ASP A 195 -5.65 -1.82 26.77
N ALA A 196 -4.95 -0.75 27.19
CA ALA A 196 -5.09 0.57 26.59
C ALA A 196 -4.71 0.59 25.10
N TRP A 197 -3.67 -0.15 24.70
CA TRP A 197 -3.26 -0.27 23.29
C TRP A 197 -4.32 -0.98 22.45
N ASN A 198 -4.96 -2.01 22.99
CA ASN A 198 -6.03 -2.74 22.30
C ASN A 198 -7.24 -1.83 22.00
N GLU A 199 -7.66 -1.00 22.95
CA GLU A 199 -8.73 -0.01 22.72
C GLU A 199 -8.29 1.14 21.80
N ILE A 200 -7.03 1.60 21.87
CA ILE A 200 -6.47 2.59 20.93
C ILE A 200 -6.54 2.06 19.49
N VAL A 201 -6.02 0.85 19.25
CA VAL A 201 -6.02 0.17 17.95
C VAL A 201 -7.45 -0.04 17.43
N LYS A 202 -8.39 -0.41 18.30
CA LYS A 202 -9.81 -0.59 17.96
C LYS A 202 -10.47 0.71 17.48
N PHE A 203 -10.27 1.84 18.16
CA PHE A 203 -10.77 3.14 17.69
C PHE A 203 -10.09 3.58 16.40
N ALA A 204 -8.77 3.41 16.29
CA ALA A 204 -8.03 3.77 15.08
C ALA A 204 -8.44 2.91 13.87
N ALA A 205 -8.64 1.59 14.06
CA ALA A 205 -9.10 0.66 13.02
C ALA A 205 -10.51 0.97 12.51
N ASN A 206 -11.42 1.39 13.40
CA ASN A 206 -12.76 1.84 13.02
C ASN A 206 -12.74 3.11 12.16
N ALA A 207 -11.80 4.02 12.45
CA ALA A 207 -11.64 5.30 11.77
C ALA A 207 -10.86 5.22 10.45
N LEU A 208 -9.92 4.28 10.34
CA LEU A 208 -8.98 4.14 9.21
C LEU A 208 -9.66 4.16 7.81
N PRO A 209 -10.81 3.49 7.56
CA PRO A 209 -11.48 3.52 6.25
C PRO A 209 -12.01 4.90 5.81
N PHE A 210 -11.99 5.90 6.70
CA PHE A 210 -12.44 7.27 6.45
C PHE A 210 -11.34 8.31 6.72
N ALA A 211 -10.14 7.87 7.10
CA ALA A 211 -9.05 8.72 7.57
C ALA A 211 -8.24 9.40 6.45
N GLU A 212 -8.23 8.85 5.24
CA GLU A 212 -7.69 9.56 4.06
C GLU A 212 -8.56 10.79 3.73
N GLN A 213 -8.04 11.73 2.95
CA GLN A 213 -8.81 12.90 2.49
C GLN A 213 -9.79 12.51 1.35
N THR A 214 -10.75 13.39 1.03
CA THR A 214 -11.87 13.04 0.15
C THR A 214 -11.45 12.78 -1.29
N GLU A 215 -10.53 13.54 -1.87
CA GLU A 215 -9.97 13.32 -3.22
C GLU A 215 -9.30 11.94 -3.34
N SER A 216 -8.61 11.50 -2.30
CA SER A 216 -7.96 10.19 -2.20
C SER A 216 -8.98 9.07 -1.99
N LEU A 217 -9.95 9.24 -1.07
CA LEU A 217 -11.02 8.25 -0.85
C LEU A 217 -11.90 8.07 -2.08
N LEU A 218 -12.15 9.11 -2.88
CA LEU A 218 -12.86 9.02 -4.15
C LEU A 218 -12.14 8.10 -5.16
N VAL A 219 -10.83 7.85 -5.02
CA VAL A 219 -10.07 6.87 -5.81
C VAL A 219 -10.12 5.47 -5.18
N ARG A 220 -10.03 5.35 -3.85
CA ARG A 220 -10.02 4.05 -3.15
C ARG A 220 -11.26 3.21 -3.47
N GLY A 221 -11.12 1.89 -3.43
CA GLY A 221 -12.22 0.96 -3.74
C GLY A 221 -12.72 1.06 -5.19
N SER A 222 -11.79 1.27 -6.13
CA SER A 222 -11.99 1.17 -7.58
C SER A 222 -10.73 0.56 -8.21
N ASP A 223 -10.51 0.70 -9.52
CA ASP A 223 -9.43 0.01 -10.25
C ASP A 223 -8.29 0.93 -10.71
N ASP A 224 -7.29 0.36 -11.41
CA ASP A 224 -6.09 1.07 -11.89
C ASP A 224 -6.38 2.23 -12.86
N ARG A 225 -7.56 2.29 -13.48
CA ARG A 225 -7.98 3.40 -14.37
C ARG A 225 -8.40 4.65 -13.60
N SER A 226 -8.65 4.50 -12.30
CA SER A 226 -9.06 5.57 -11.38
C SER A 226 -7.88 6.23 -10.67
N ALA A 227 -6.71 5.57 -10.64
CA ALA A 227 -5.50 6.07 -9.99
C ALA A 227 -5.07 7.43 -10.57
N LEU A 228 -4.71 8.38 -9.70
CA LEU A 228 -4.25 9.70 -10.10
C LEU A 228 -2.74 9.69 -10.33
N CYS A 229 -2.29 10.32 -11.42
CA CYS A 229 -0.90 10.69 -11.59
C CYS A 229 -0.50 11.72 -10.51
N PRO A 230 0.58 11.51 -9.72
CA PRO A 230 0.99 12.44 -8.67
C PRO A 230 1.32 13.85 -9.17
N LEU A 231 1.78 13.97 -10.42
CA LEU A 231 2.13 15.24 -11.07
C LEU A 231 0.90 16.01 -11.57
N THR A 232 0.05 15.38 -12.40
CA THR A 232 -1.09 16.07 -13.03
C THR A 232 -2.36 16.08 -12.18
N LYS A 233 -2.41 15.27 -11.11
CA LYS A 233 -3.59 15.03 -10.26
C LYS A 233 -4.81 14.53 -11.05
N THR A 234 -4.59 13.91 -12.21
CA THR A 234 -5.63 13.35 -13.08
C THR A 234 -5.48 11.84 -13.26
N ASN A 235 -6.59 11.16 -13.54
CA ASN A 235 -6.64 9.72 -13.83
C ASN A 235 -6.46 9.41 -15.33
N ASN A 236 -6.57 8.13 -15.70
CA ASN A 236 -6.45 7.64 -17.09
C ASN A 236 -7.58 8.12 -18.05
N TYR A 237 -8.49 8.98 -17.58
CA TYR A 237 -9.49 9.70 -18.37
C TYR A 237 -9.20 11.21 -18.49
N ASN A 238 -8.06 11.68 -17.95
CA ASN A 238 -7.67 13.08 -17.80
C ASN A 238 -8.61 13.92 -16.89
N ALA A 239 -9.34 13.27 -15.98
CA ALA A 239 -10.22 13.92 -15.01
C ALA A 239 -9.66 13.83 -13.57
N SER A 240 -10.11 14.71 -12.68
CA SER A 240 -9.65 14.75 -11.27
C SER A 240 -10.75 14.57 -10.24
N THR A 241 -10.38 14.00 -9.09
CA THR A 241 -11.17 14.00 -7.85
C THR A 241 -10.87 15.22 -6.96
N ILE A 242 -10.00 16.12 -7.40
CA ILE A 242 -9.78 17.46 -6.82
C ILE A 242 -10.71 18.46 -7.54
N PRO A 243 -11.44 19.33 -6.82
CA PRO A 243 -12.34 20.31 -7.43
C PRO A 243 -11.56 21.43 -8.13
N LEU A 244 -12.19 22.12 -9.07
CA LEU A 244 -11.62 23.25 -9.85
C LEU A 244 -10.42 22.88 -10.77
N ALA A 245 -10.06 21.61 -10.91
CA ALA A 245 -8.95 21.16 -11.77
C ALA A 245 -9.24 21.23 -13.29
N THR A 246 -10.41 21.70 -13.72
CA THR A 246 -10.87 21.72 -15.11
C THR A 246 -11.68 22.98 -15.38
N ASP A 247 -11.29 23.78 -16.38
CA ASP A 247 -11.97 25.04 -16.72
C ASP A 247 -13.24 24.78 -17.55
N VAL A 248 -13.15 23.94 -18.59
CA VAL A 248 -14.28 23.61 -19.48
C VAL A 248 -14.52 22.11 -19.49
N ALA A 249 -15.68 21.68 -18.99
CA ALA A 249 -16.07 20.28 -18.91
C ALA A 249 -17.14 19.92 -19.96
N ARG A 250 -16.82 18.96 -20.83
CA ARG A 250 -17.73 18.33 -21.83
C ARG A 250 -17.54 16.79 -21.91
N GLY A 251 -16.90 16.20 -20.89
CA GLY A 251 -16.49 14.79 -20.85
C GLY A 251 -17.58 13.77 -20.50
N SER A 252 -18.80 14.23 -20.16
CA SER A 252 -19.88 13.44 -19.54
C SER A 252 -20.36 12.19 -20.30
N CYS A 253 -19.96 11.98 -21.56
CA CYS A 253 -20.18 10.72 -22.28
C CYS A 253 -19.15 9.62 -21.94
N THR A 254 -18.18 9.94 -21.08
CA THR A 254 -17.07 9.07 -20.65
C THR A 254 -16.77 9.23 -19.16
N CYS A 255 -16.51 10.46 -18.71
CA CYS A 255 -15.93 10.79 -17.40
C CYS A 255 -16.03 12.30 -17.14
N SER A 256 -16.23 12.70 -15.88
CA SER A 256 -16.17 14.11 -15.43
C SER A 256 -15.21 14.29 -14.26
N SER A 257 -14.57 15.47 -14.17
CA SER A 257 -13.93 15.94 -12.93
C SER A 257 -15.00 16.35 -11.91
N ILE A 258 -14.68 16.28 -10.61
CA ILE A 258 -15.64 16.63 -9.56
C ILE A 258 -15.86 18.15 -9.44
N THR A 259 -17.10 18.58 -9.20
CA THR A 259 -17.43 19.98 -8.88
C THR A 259 -17.18 20.28 -7.40
N LEU A 260 -16.88 21.53 -7.04
CA LEU A 260 -16.69 21.93 -5.64
C LEU A 260 -17.92 21.60 -4.77
N GLN A 261 -19.14 21.78 -5.31
CA GLN A 261 -20.37 21.44 -4.59
C GLN A 261 -20.49 19.94 -4.30
N ALA A 262 -20.11 19.08 -5.24
CA ALA A 262 -20.08 17.63 -5.03
C ALA A 262 -18.99 17.22 -4.03
N PHE A 263 -17.81 17.84 -4.12
CA PHE A 263 -16.70 17.61 -3.19
C PHE A 263 -17.06 18.03 -1.75
N GLU A 264 -17.73 19.17 -1.56
CA GLU A 264 -18.23 19.60 -0.24
C GLU A 264 -19.23 18.62 0.39
N ARG A 265 -20.13 18.03 -0.40
CA ARG A 265 -21.04 16.98 0.10
C ARG A 265 -20.26 15.72 0.52
N CYS A 266 -19.27 15.33 -0.27
CA CYS A 266 -18.44 14.15 0.01
C CYS A 266 -17.61 14.34 1.28
N GLU A 267 -16.92 15.48 1.42
CA GLU A 267 -16.14 15.81 2.62
C GLU A 267 -17.04 15.84 3.87
N LYS A 268 -18.24 16.44 3.81
CA LYS A 268 -19.19 16.41 4.93
C LYS A 268 -19.60 14.98 5.32
N LEU A 269 -19.79 14.07 4.36
CA LEU A 269 -20.12 12.67 4.64
C LEU A 269 -18.92 11.90 5.22
N ARG A 270 -17.70 12.16 4.72
CA ARG A 270 -16.45 11.61 5.27
C ARG A 270 -16.29 12.02 6.73
N GLN A 271 -16.47 13.32 7.04
CA GLN A 271 -16.41 13.87 8.39
C GLN A 271 -17.39 13.17 9.34
N GLU A 272 -18.64 12.96 8.92
CA GLU A 272 -19.65 12.28 9.75
C GLU A 272 -19.26 10.84 10.10
N LEU A 273 -18.71 10.09 9.13
CA LEU A 273 -18.25 8.71 9.32
C LEU A 273 -16.98 8.65 10.19
N LEU A 274 -16.03 9.54 9.97
CA LEU A 274 -14.77 9.60 10.71
C LEU A 274 -14.99 9.99 12.18
N LEU A 275 -15.81 11.02 12.44
CA LEU A 275 -16.18 11.45 13.79
C LEU A 275 -17.02 10.41 14.53
N ASN A 276 -17.95 9.72 13.85
CA ASN A 276 -18.67 8.60 14.44
C ASN A 276 -17.74 7.47 14.88
N SER A 277 -16.71 7.17 14.07
CA SER A 277 -15.77 6.08 14.32
C SER A 277 -14.84 6.30 15.53
N LEU A 278 -14.66 7.56 15.95
CA LEU A 278 -13.91 7.96 17.15
C LEU A 278 -14.82 8.29 18.36
N SER A 279 -16.14 8.14 18.23
CA SER A 279 -17.10 8.49 19.28
C SER A 279 -17.13 7.45 20.41
N ILE A 280 -17.12 7.93 21.65
CA ILE A 280 -17.27 7.12 22.87
C ILE A 280 -18.72 7.05 23.38
N ASN A 281 -19.67 7.67 22.68
CA ASN A 281 -21.07 7.70 23.10
C ASN A 281 -21.71 6.30 22.91
N PRO A 282 -22.21 5.64 23.96
CA PRO A 282 -22.76 4.29 23.86
C PRO A 282 -24.06 4.19 23.04
N ASN A 283 -24.67 5.34 22.67
CA ASN A 283 -25.82 5.39 21.77
C ASN A 283 -25.41 5.63 20.31
N ALA A 284 -24.12 5.85 20.02
CA ALA A 284 -23.62 5.94 18.66
C ALA A 284 -23.73 4.59 17.96
N LYS A 285 -24.12 4.61 16.68
CA LYS A 285 -23.96 3.44 15.81
C LYS A 285 -22.47 3.12 15.67
N SER A 286 -22.11 1.85 15.58
CA SER A 286 -20.78 1.47 15.10
C SER A 286 -20.57 1.90 13.65
N SER A 287 -19.32 2.13 13.25
CA SER A 287 -18.96 2.60 11.91
C SER A 287 -19.57 1.76 10.79
N SER A 288 -19.58 0.43 10.95
CA SER A 288 -20.20 -0.50 9.99
C SER A 288 -21.72 -0.37 9.90
N VAL A 289 -22.41 -0.08 11.01
CA VAL A 289 -23.87 0.14 11.03
C VAL A 289 -24.22 1.53 10.49
N LEU A 290 -23.40 2.56 10.74
CA LEU A 290 -23.58 3.87 10.11
C LEU A 290 -23.30 3.81 8.60
N PHE A 291 -22.18 3.23 8.18
CA PHE A 291 -21.82 3.03 6.76
C PHE A 291 -22.91 2.27 6.00
N ASN A 292 -23.40 1.15 6.54
CA ASN A 292 -24.51 0.39 5.96
C ASN A 292 -25.81 1.22 5.93
N THR A 293 -26.07 2.08 6.93
CA THR A 293 -27.20 3.05 6.89
C THR A 293 -27.03 4.05 5.73
N LYS A 294 -25.82 4.57 5.48
CA LYS A 294 -25.54 5.52 4.39
C LYS A 294 -25.67 4.85 3.02
N MET A 295 -25.12 3.65 2.85
CA MET A 295 -25.28 2.84 1.64
C MET A 295 -26.76 2.49 1.37
N ARG A 296 -27.59 2.34 2.42
CA ARG A 296 -29.05 2.22 2.26
C ARG A 296 -29.71 3.53 1.79
N ALA A 297 -29.28 4.66 2.32
CA ALA A 297 -29.79 5.98 1.93
C ALA A 297 -29.44 6.36 0.48
N ILE A 298 -28.25 5.99 -0.02
CA ILE A 298 -27.89 6.11 -1.44
C ILE A 298 -28.91 5.38 -2.31
N ARG A 299 -29.17 4.08 -2.05
CA ARG A 299 -30.13 3.28 -2.83
C ARG A 299 -31.51 3.90 -2.88
N ALA A 300 -32.02 4.41 -1.77
CA ALA A 300 -33.33 5.07 -1.71
C ALA A 300 -33.37 6.36 -2.55
N ARG A 301 -32.28 7.14 -2.58
CA ARG A 301 -32.16 8.35 -3.40
C ARG A 301 -32.01 8.03 -4.89
N VAL A 302 -31.22 7.02 -5.23
CA VAL A 302 -31.11 6.50 -6.61
C VAL A 302 -32.47 5.97 -7.09
N ALA A 303 -33.18 5.18 -6.30
CA ALA A 303 -34.54 4.70 -6.64
C ALA A 303 -35.53 5.86 -6.89
N SER A 304 -35.40 6.95 -6.13
CA SER A 304 -36.24 8.15 -6.29
C SER A 304 -35.90 8.93 -7.57
N CYS A 305 -34.61 9.08 -7.90
CA CYS A 305 -34.18 9.74 -9.13
C CYS A 305 -34.55 8.95 -10.40
N LEU A 306 -34.60 7.62 -10.32
CA LEU A 306 -34.96 6.72 -11.42
C LEU A 306 -36.46 6.36 -11.50
N ASP A 307 -37.29 6.94 -10.62
CA ASP A 307 -38.73 6.64 -10.54
C ASP A 307 -39.06 5.14 -10.35
N VAL A 308 -38.40 4.49 -9.38
CA VAL A 308 -38.63 3.08 -9.01
C VAL A 308 -38.74 2.83 -7.49
N SER A 309 -38.91 3.89 -6.68
CA SER A 309 -39.00 3.79 -5.20
C SER A 309 -40.12 2.89 -4.70
N ASP A 310 -41.27 2.93 -5.36
CA ASP A 310 -42.43 2.06 -5.13
C ASP A 310 -42.11 0.61 -5.49
N LEU A 311 -41.50 0.35 -6.65
CA LEU A 311 -41.09 -1.00 -7.07
C LEU A 311 -40.07 -1.64 -6.10
N VAL A 312 -39.24 -0.83 -5.44
CA VAL A 312 -38.35 -1.29 -4.36
C VAL A 312 -39.13 -1.58 -3.07
N GLY A 313 -40.10 -0.73 -2.70
CA GLY A 313 -40.93 -0.88 -1.51
C GLY A 313 -41.87 -2.09 -1.56
N ASP A 314 -42.52 -2.30 -2.71
CA ASP A 314 -43.45 -3.40 -2.98
C ASP A 314 -42.73 -4.75 -3.20
N ASN A 315 -41.40 -4.76 -3.16
CA ASN A 315 -40.57 -5.94 -3.43
C ASN A 315 -40.75 -6.51 -4.85
N GLN A 316 -40.71 -5.63 -5.86
CA GLN A 316 -40.59 -6.02 -7.26
C GLN A 316 -39.12 -6.03 -7.71
N LEU A 317 -38.27 -5.14 -7.15
CA LEU A 317 -36.83 -5.12 -7.43
C LEU A 317 -35.94 -4.74 -6.23
N ARG A 318 -34.63 -4.86 -6.43
CA ARG A 318 -33.56 -4.38 -5.54
C ARG A 318 -32.53 -3.56 -6.31
N ILE A 319 -32.00 -2.52 -5.67
CA ILE A 319 -30.84 -1.79 -6.19
C ILE A 319 -29.57 -2.31 -5.49
N LEU A 320 -28.75 -3.03 -6.24
CA LEU A 320 -27.40 -3.41 -5.84
C LEU A 320 -26.47 -2.26 -6.25
N LEU A 321 -25.50 -1.90 -5.40
CA LEU A 321 -24.47 -0.93 -5.77
C LEU A 321 -23.27 -1.71 -6.32
N SER A 322 -22.48 -1.06 -7.19
CA SER A 322 -21.38 -1.68 -7.91
C SER A 322 -20.21 -0.72 -8.04
N PRO A 323 -18.94 -1.17 -7.90
CA PRO A 323 -17.79 -0.31 -8.12
C PRO A 323 -17.81 0.40 -9.48
N SER A 324 -18.34 -0.20 -10.53
CA SER A 324 -18.67 0.51 -11.78
C SER A 324 -19.75 -0.21 -12.60
N GLY A 325 -20.13 0.41 -13.73
CA GLY A 325 -20.95 -0.24 -14.75
C GLY A 325 -20.25 -1.43 -15.44
N THR A 326 -18.92 -1.53 -15.40
CA THR A 326 -18.19 -2.73 -15.89
C THR A 326 -18.18 -3.84 -14.83
N ASP A 327 -18.05 -3.51 -13.55
CA ASP A 327 -18.17 -4.50 -12.47
C ASP A 327 -19.59 -5.09 -12.41
N ALA A 328 -20.60 -4.28 -12.74
CA ALA A 328 -22.01 -4.69 -12.75
C ALA A 328 -22.31 -5.88 -13.68
N GLU A 329 -21.48 -6.11 -14.71
CA GLU A 329 -21.56 -7.27 -15.62
C GLU A 329 -21.34 -8.60 -14.86
N LEU A 330 -20.51 -8.59 -13.81
CA LEU A 330 -20.30 -9.76 -12.95
C LEU A 330 -21.60 -10.13 -12.22
N LEU A 331 -22.36 -9.15 -11.74
CA LEU A 331 -23.64 -9.38 -11.05
C LEU A 331 -24.73 -9.90 -12.00
N ALA A 332 -24.74 -9.45 -13.26
CA ALA A 332 -25.61 -10.00 -14.28
C ALA A 332 -25.25 -11.47 -14.59
N THR A 333 -23.97 -11.75 -14.81
CA THR A 333 -23.44 -13.10 -15.10
C THR A 333 -23.71 -14.07 -13.95
N VAL A 334 -23.50 -13.64 -12.71
CA VAL A 334 -23.78 -14.40 -11.49
C VAL A 334 -25.29 -14.64 -11.29
N ALA A 335 -26.17 -13.72 -11.69
CA ALA A 335 -27.61 -13.97 -11.74
C ALA A 335 -28.00 -15.02 -12.81
N GLY A 336 -27.28 -15.06 -13.94
CA GLY A 336 -27.42 -16.13 -14.94
C GLY A 336 -27.05 -17.52 -14.41
N LEU A 337 -25.91 -17.63 -13.73
CA LEU A 337 -25.47 -18.86 -13.06
C LEU A 337 -26.46 -19.29 -11.97
N ALA A 338 -26.96 -18.35 -11.17
CA ALA A 338 -27.97 -18.63 -10.15
C ALA A 338 -29.31 -19.12 -10.75
N ARG A 339 -29.74 -18.58 -11.90
CA ARG A 339 -30.91 -19.11 -12.61
C ARG A 339 -30.68 -20.53 -13.13
N LEU A 340 -29.49 -20.83 -13.67
CA LEU A 340 -29.17 -22.17 -14.16
C LEU A 340 -29.20 -23.22 -13.04
N TYR A 341 -28.60 -22.92 -11.88
CA TYR A 341 -28.47 -23.89 -10.79
C TYR A 341 -29.70 -23.98 -9.86
N SER A 342 -30.37 -22.86 -9.58
CA SER A 342 -31.46 -22.78 -8.58
C SER A 342 -32.82 -22.41 -9.17
N GLY A 343 -32.85 -21.85 -10.39
CA GLY A 343 -34.09 -21.50 -11.10
C GLY A 343 -34.58 -22.56 -12.08
N LEU A 344 -33.74 -23.55 -12.42
CA LEU A 344 -33.99 -24.61 -13.41
C LEU A 344 -33.56 -26.02 -12.91
N GLY A 345 -33.25 -26.17 -11.62
CA GLY A 345 -32.46 -27.27 -11.04
C GLY A 345 -33.08 -28.67 -10.97
N GLU A 346 -33.97 -29.05 -11.89
CA GLU A 346 -34.46 -30.44 -12.07
C GLU A 346 -34.30 -30.83 -13.54
N GLU A 347 -33.84 -32.06 -13.82
CA GLU A 347 -33.50 -32.53 -15.18
C GLU A 347 -34.67 -32.41 -16.18
N GLU A 348 -35.92 -32.46 -15.70
CA GLU A 348 -37.13 -32.30 -16.53
C GLU A 348 -37.33 -30.87 -17.08
N ASN A 349 -36.68 -29.85 -16.52
CA ASN A 349 -36.83 -28.45 -16.92
C ASN A 349 -35.84 -28.00 -18.02
N LEU A 350 -34.89 -28.86 -18.43
CA LEU A 350 -33.87 -28.56 -19.43
C LEU A 350 -34.06 -29.43 -20.69
N PRO A 351 -33.88 -28.89 -21.92
CA PRO A 351 -34.12 -29.63 -23.15
C PRO A 351 -33.28 -30.92 -23.24
N GLY A 352 -33.96 -32.07 -23.32
CA GLY A 352 -33.33 -33.38 -23.50
C GLY A 352 -32.97 -34.13 -22.22
N GLY A 353 -33.34 -33.64 -21.02
CA GLY A 353 -33.01 -34.32 -19.75
C GLY A 353 -31.54 -34.16 -19.35
N VAL A 354 -30.96 -33.00 -19.64
CA VAL A 354 -29.54 -32.70 -19.44
C VAL A 354 -29.35 -31.92 -18.14
N GLY A 355 -28.42 -32.36 -17.28
CA GLY A 355 -28.13 -31.71 -16.00
C GLY A 355 -27.48 -30.33 -16.14
N PRO A 356 -27.65 -29.42 -15.17
CA PRO A 356 -27.20 -28.02 -15.26
C PRO A 356 -25.67 -27.89 -15.42
N GLU A 357 -24.88 -28.86 -14.94
CA GLU A 357 -23.42 -28.92 -15.09
C GLU A 357 -22.93 -29.19 -16.52
N GLN A 358 -23.83 -29.58 -17.43
CA GLN A 358 -23.56 -29.75 -18.87
C GLN A 358 -24.04 -28.56 -19.71
N CYS A 359 -24.82 -27.66 -19.11
CA CYS A 359 -25.38 -26.47 -19.76
C CYS A 359 -24.50 -25.22 -19.50
N LYS A 360 -24.60 -24.24 -20.41
CA LYS A 360 -23.84 -22.98 -20.32
C LYS A 360 -24.72 -21.76 -20.08
N VAL A 361 -24.13 -20.74 -19.46
CA VAL A 361 -24.61 -19.36 -19.44
C VAL A 361 -23.91 -18.62 -20.58
N THR A 362 -24.64 -18.23 -21.63
CA THR A 362 -24.07 -17.47 -22.77
C THR A 362 -24.45 -16.01 -22.69
N SER A 363 -23.47 -15.13 -22.54
CA SER A 363 -23.63 -13.69 -22.67
C SER A 363 -23.53 -13.27 -24.14
N ILE A 364 -24.58 -12.63 -24.65
CA ILE A 364 -24.66 -12.04 -25.99
C ILE A 364 -24.58 -10.52 -25.82
N ILE A 365 -23.39 -9.99 -26.07
CA ILE A 365 -23.07 -8.58 -25.88
C ILE A 365 -23.15 -7.86 -27.22
N THR A 366 -24.18 -7.02 -27.39
CA THR A 366 -24.34 -6.16 -28.56
C THR A 366 -23.44 -4.92 -28.47
N ALA A 367 -23.26 -4.24 -29.61
CA ALA A 367 -22.41 -3.06 -29.75
C ALA A 367 -21.00 -3.17 -29.12
N GLY A 368 -20.34 -4.33 -29.22
CA GLY A 368 -19.15 -4.67 -28.42
C GLY A 368 -17.95 -3.71 -28.55
N SER A 369 -17.83 -2.98 -29.66
CA SER A 369 -16.84 -1.91 -29.87
C SER A 369 -17.18 -0.59 -29.17
N GLU A 370 -18.46 -0.34 -28.90
CA GLU A 370 -19.00 0.93 -28.40
C GLU A 370 -19.40 0.92 -26.91
N ILE A 371 -19.23 -0.19 -26.19
CA ILE A 371 -19.46 -0.30 -24.72
C ILE A 371 -18.18 -0.10 -23.87
N GLY A 372 -18.26 -0.29 -22.55
CA GLY A 372 -17.11 -0.27 -21.64
C GLY A 372 -16.04 -1.31 -22.03
N ARG A 373 -14.77 -0.90 -22.14
CA ARG A 373 -13.69 -1.79 -22.65
C ARG A 373 -13.51 -3.09 -21.85
N GLY A 374 -13.80 -3.06 -20.55
CA GLY A 374 -13.72 -4.24 -19.68
C GLY A 374 -14.98 -5.10 -19.67
N SER A 375 -16.13 -4.64 -20.21
CA SER A 375 -17.42 -5.31 -20.05
C SER A 375 -17.44 -6.74 -20.60
N LYS A 376 -16.84 -6.98 -21.77
CA LYS A 376 -16.66 -8.33 -22.33
C LYS A 376 -15.90 -9.27 -21.37
N ILE A 377 -14.88 -8.73 -20.70
CA ILE A 377 -13.99 -9.50 -19.83
C ILE A 377 -14.68 -9.77 -18.48
N ALA A 378 -15.35 -8.75 -17.93
CA ALA A 378 -16.14 -8.84 -16.70
C ALA A 378 -17.33 -9.82 -16.83
N SER A 379 -18.10 -9.75 -17.93
CA SER A 379 -19.18 -10.71 -18.19
C SER A 379 -18.67 -12.14 -18.43
N GLY A 380 -17.38 -12.29 -18.78
CA GLY A 380 -16.70 -13.59 -18.84
C GLY A 380 -16.14 -14.07 -17.51
N GLY A 381 -16.45 -13.42 -16.37
CA GLY A 381 -15.92 -13.84 -15.06
C GLY A 381 -14.41 -13.69 -14.92
N LYS A 382 -13.80 -12.73 -15.61
CA LYS A 382 -12.36 -12.48 -15.64
C LYS A 382 -12.01 -11.10 -15.11
N HIS A 383 -10.83 -10.98 -14.51
CA HIS A 383 -10.25 -9.69 -14.14
C HIS A 383 -10.02 -8.85 -15.40
N PHE A 384 -10.46 -7.59 -15.40
CA PHE A 384 -10.34 -6.67 -16.55
C PHE A 384 -9.38 -5.49 -16.28
N SER A 385 -8.73 -5.51 -15.12
CA SER A 385 -7.77 -4.54 -14.59
C SER A 385 -6.76 -5.30 -13.71
N ASN A 386 -5.60 -4.70 -13.42
CA ASN A 386 -4.58 -5.29 -12.55
C ASN A 386 -4.78 -4.93 -11.06
N LEU A 387 -5.75 -4.06 -10.74
CA LEU A 387 -6.15 -3.73 -9.36
C LEU A 387 -7.66 -3.98 -9.20
N THR A 388 -8.05 -4.69 -8.14
CA THR A 388 -9.46 -4.97 -7.85
C THR A 388 -10.05 -3.96 -6.85
N PRO A 389 -11.38 -3.72 -6.84
CA PRO A 389 -12.03 -2.83 -5.87
C PRO A 389 -11.87 -3.22 -4.40
N SER A 390 -11.49 -4.46 -4.08
CA SER A 390 -11.11 -4.87 -2.73
C SER A 390 -9.74 -4.33 -2.26
N GLY A 391 -8.87 -3.98 -3.20
CA GLY A 391 -7.44 -3.66 -2.98
C GLY A 391 -6.49 -4.79 -3.42
N GLU A 392 -6.99 -6.00 -3.68
CA GLU A 392 -6.17 -7.13 -4.12
C GLU A 392 -5.66 -6.98 -5.56
N ALA A 393 -4.46 -7.51 -5.82
CA ALA A 393 -3.83 -7.49 -7.14
C ALA A 393 -4.48 -8.52 -8.08
N GLY A 394 -4.94 -8.04 -9.24
CA GLY A 394 -5.47 -8.86 -10.33
C GLY A 394 -4.45 -9.06 -11.46
N THR A 395 -4.86 -9.76 -12.51
CA THR A 395 -4.14 -9.78 -13.79
C THR A 395 -5.15 -9.78 -14.91
N ALA A 396 -5.16 -8.73 -15.72
CA ALA A 396 -6.16 -8.56 -16.77
C ALA A 396 -6.19 -9.76 -17.74
N GLY A 397 -7.38 -10.32 -17.96
CA GLY A 397 -7.64 -11.52 -18.77
C GLY A 397 -7.69 -12.84 -18.00
N GLN A 398 -7.24 -12.91 -16.74
CA GLN A 398 -7.30 -14.13 -15.92
C GLN A 398 -8.68 -14.33 -15.27
N PRO A 399 -9.17 -15.57 -15.08
CA PRO A 399 -10.41 -15.86 -14.36
C PRO A 399 -10.38 -15.37 -12.91
N LEU A 400 -11.54 -14.96 -12.39
CA LEU A 400 -11.72 -14.70 -10.95
C LEU A 400 -11.49 -15.98 -10.14
N ARG A 401 -11.06 -15.83 -8.87
CA ARG A 401 -10.80 -16.96 -7.96
C ARG A 401 -12.03 -17.88 -7.86
N LYS A 402 -11.88 -19.16 -8.23
CA LYS A 402 -12.94 -20.18 -8.27
C LYS A 402 -14.13 -19.87 -9.20
N PHE A 403 -14.01 -18.95 -10.17
CA PHE A 403 -15.07 -18.70 -11.13
C PHE A 403 -15.22 -19.86 -12.13
N PRO A 404 -16.44 -20.36 -12.42
CA PRO A 404 -16.66 -21.53 -13.28
C PRO A 404 -16.56 -21.17 -14.79
N ILE A 405 -15.34 -20.89 -15.25
CA ILE A 405 -15.11 -20.30 -16.57
C ILE A 405 -15.63 -21.17 -17.72
N ASP A 406 -15.57 -22.49 -17.61
CA ASP A 406 -16.00 -23.41 -18.66
C ASP A 406 -17.52 -23.40 -18.88
N LEU A 407 -18.30 -22.93 -17.90
CA LEU A 407 -19.76 -22.80 -17.96
C LEU A 407 -20.23 -21.45 -18.52
N VAL A 408 -19.33 -20.48 -18.74
CA VAL A 408 -19.68 -19.13 -19.22
C VAL A 408 -19.07 -18.88 -20.59
N ASP A 409 -19.92 -18.57 -21.57
CA ASP A 409 -19.52 -18.13 -22.92
C ASP A 409 -19.88 -16.66 -23.14
N VAL A 410 -19.09 -15.94 -23.95
CA VAL A 410 -19.28 -14.49 -24.20
C VAL A 410 -19.10 -14.18 -25.69
N VAL A 411 -20.23 -14.10 -26.38
CA VAL A 411 -20.31 -13.68 -27.79
C VAL A 411 -20.46 -12.16 -27.85
N THR A 412 -19.73 -11.51 -28.76
CA THR A 412 -19.82 -10.06 -28.98
C THR A 412 -20.17 -9.73 -30.41
N ILE A 413 -21.29 -9.06 -30.62
CA ILE A 413 -21.73 -8.59 -31.94
C ILE A 413 -21.19 -7.15 -32.13
N PRO A 414 -20.49 -6.85 -33.25
CA PRO A 414 -19.93 -5.53 -33.49
C PRO A 414 -21.02 -4.48 -33.71
N ALA A 415 -20.78 -3.27 -33.23
CA ALA A 415 -21.74 -2.16 -33.33
C ALA A 415 -21.89 -1.63 -34.77
N ARG A 416 -20.78 -1.71 -35.52
CA ARG A 416 -20.61 -1.17 -36.87
C ARG A 416 -19.90 -2.17 -37.76
N ASP A 417 -20.03 -2.01 -39.06
CA ASP A 417 -19.33 -2.80 -40.06
C ASP A 417 -17.87 -2.30 -40.25
N ASP A 418 -17.18 -2.85 -41.25
CA ASP A 418 -15.82 -2.44 -41.61
C ASP A 418 -15.76 -1.02 -42.20
N ASN A 419 -16.84 -0.55 -42.84
CA ASN A 419 -16.99 0.81 -43.38
C ASN A 419 -17.41 1.84 -42.31
N GLY A 420 -17.74 1.38 -41.09
CA GLY A 420 -18.15 2.22 -39.97
C GLY A 420 -19.65 2.55 -39.95
N ASP A 421 -20.46 1.95 -40.82
CA ASP A 421 -21.92 2.08 -40.83
C ASP A 421 -22.54 1.21 -39.71
N ILE A 422 -23.76 1.54 -39.26
CA ILE A 422 -24.40 0.86 -38.11
C ILE A 422 -24.99 -0.47 -38.55
N ASN A 423 -24.68 -1.56 -37.83
CA ASN A 423 -25.21 -2.88 -38.12
C ASN A 423 -26.68 -3.03 -37.68
N LEU A 424 -27.54 -3.55 -38.56
CA LEU A 424 -28.90 -3.97 -38.23
C LEU A 424 -28.90 -5.39 -37.64
N ILE A 425 -28.45 -5.51 -36.40
CA ILE A 425 -28.13 -6.78 -35.72
C ILE A 425 -29.32 -7.64 -35.26
N ASP A 426 -30.56 -7.22 -35.53
CA ASP A 426 -31.75 -7.84 -34.94
C ASP A 426 -31.96 -9.30 -35.38
N ASP A 427 -31.61 -9.63 -36.63
CA ASP A 427 -31.72 -10.99 -37.16
C ASP A 427 -30.57 -11.87 -36.66
N ASP A 428 -29.33 -11.36 -36.64
CA ASP A 428 -28.15 -12.05 -36.08
C ASP A 428 -28.37 -12.42 -34.60
N VAL A 429 -28.90 -11.48 -33.81
CA VAL A 429 -29.24 -11.71 -32.39
C VAL A 429 -30.30 -12.79 -32.27
N ARG A 430 -31.33 -12.77 -33.11
CA ARG A 430 -32.44 -13.72 -33.03
C ARG A 430 -31.99 -15.13 -33.38
N GLU A 431 -31.21 -15.31 -34.45
CA GLU A 431 -30.64 -16.62 -34.81
C GLU A 431 -29.73 -17.15 -33.71
N LEU A 432 -28.85 -16.32 -33.14
CA LEU A 432 -27.95 -16.72 -32.05
C LEU A 432 -28.72 -17.10 -30.76
N VAL A 433 -29.78 -16.38 -30.39
CA VAL A 433 -30.60 -16.74 -29.22
C VAL A 433 -31.31 -18.07 -29.45
N HIS A 434 -31.87 -18.32 -30.63
CA HIS A 434 -32.47 -19.62 -30.97
C HIS A 434 -31.42 -20.74 -30.98
N GLU A 435 -30.22 -20.52 -31.54
CA GLU A 435 -29.14 -21.51 -31.51
C GLU A 435 -28.84 -21.95 -30.07
N ARG A 436 -28.59 -20.99 -29.17
CA ARG A 436 -28.15 -21.29 -27.81
C ARG A 436 -29.25 -21.82 -26.89
N LEU A 437 -30.51 -21.42 -27.10
CA LEU A 437 -31.62 -21.90 -26.28
C LEU A 437 -32.30 -23.16 -26.83
N ASP A 438 -32.41 -23.35 -28.15
CA ASP A 438 -33.11 -24.52 -28.70
C ASP A 438 -32.17 -25.70 -28.96
N ARG A 439 -30.88 -25.45 -29.24
CA ARG A 439 -29.86 -26.50 -29.45
C ARG A 439 -28.90 -26.66 -28.26
N GLY A 440 -28.59 -25.56 -27.56
CA GLY A 440 -27.57 -25.52 -26.49
C GLY A 440 -28.08 -25.76 -25.06
N GLY A 441 -29.40 -25.84 -24.85
CA GLY A 441 -30.03 -26.23 -23.58
C GLY A 441 -29.84 -25.28 -22.37
N GLY A 442 -29.07 -24.20 -22.51
CA GLY A 442 -28.63 -23.38 -21.38
C GLY A 442 -29.49 -22.14 -21.05
N VAL A 443 -28.82 -21.14 -20.47
CA VAL A 443 -29.34 -19.81 -20.14
C VAL A 443 -28.61 -18.76 -20.99
N VAL A 444 -29.34 -17.77 -21.50
CA VAL A 444 -28.76 -16.66 -22.28
C VAL A 444 -28.95 -15.34 -21.54
N LEU A 445 -27.91 -14.50 -21.54
CA LEU A 445 -27.99 -13.09 -21.19
C LEU A 445 -27.94 -12.29 -22.50
N LEU A 446 -29.05 -11.67 -22.89
CA LEU A 446 -29.08 -10.76 -24.04
C LEU A 446 -28.88 -9.33 -23.55
N HIS A 447 -27.73 -8.75 -23.87
CA HIS A 447 -27.42 -7.37 -23.50
C HIS A 447 -28.02 -6.39 -24.53
N VAL A 448 -28.80 -5.44 -24.04
CA VAL A 448 -29.40 -4.35 -24.82
C VAL A 448 -28.67 -3.07 -24.47
N VAL A 449 -27.83 -2.56 -25.37
CA VAL A 449 -27.04 -1.36 -25.14
C VAL A 449 -27.88 -0.14 -25.46
N VAL A 450 -28.18 0.68 -24.46
CA VAL A 450 -29.04 1.87 -24.58
C VAL A 450 -28.21 3.13 -24.41
N GLY A 451 -27.80 3.69 -25.55
CA GLY A 451 -26.81 4.76 -25.62
C GLY A 451 -25.40 4.17 -25.80
N THR A 452 -25.06 3.81 -27.02
CA THR A 452 -23.68 3.51 -27.44
C THR A 452 -22.77 4.74 -27.27
N LYS A 453 -21.45 4.59 -27.45
CA LYS A 453 -20.49 5.71 -27.42
C LYS A 453 -20.84 6.84 -28.40
N THR A 454 -21.50 6.54 -29.53
CA THR A 454 -22.03 7.53 -30.48
C THR A 454 -23.54 7.77 -30.39
N GLY A 455 -24.26 7.15 -29.44
CA GLY A 455 -25.60 7.61 -29.01
C GLY A 455 -26.85 6.89 -29.55
N TYR A 456 -26.75 5.69 -30.16
CA TYR A 456 -27.93 4.87 -30.52
C TYR A 456 -28.20 3.76 -29.51
N ALA A 457 -29.26 2.97 -29.72
CA ALA A 457 -29.58 1.78 -28.95
C ALA A 457 -29.68 0.54 -29.86
N CYS A 458 -29.26 -0.62 -29.39
CA CYS A 458 -29.45 -1.91 -30.08
C CYS A 458 -29.39 -3.12 -29.12
N PRO A 459 -30.02 -4.26 -29.45
CA PRO A 459 -30.93 -4.48 -30.59
C PRO A 459 -32.30 -3.83 -30.34
N SER A 460 -33.27 -3.98 -31.25
CA SER A 460 -34.57 -3.32 -31.10
C SER A 460 -35.39 -3.91 -29.94
N MET A 461 -36.06 -3.04 -29.17
CA MET A 461 -36.84 -3.46 -28.01
C MET A 461 -38.04 -4.38 -28.37
N PRO A 462 -38.77 -4.18 -29.49
CA PRO A 462 -39.83 -5.11 -29.90
C PRO A 462 -39.33 -6.54 -30.17
N MET A 463 -38.13 -6.69 -30.74
CA MET A 463 -37.50 -8.00 -30.98
C MET A 463 -37.07 -8.65 -29.65
N VAL A 464 -36.47 -7.86 -28.74
CA VAL A 464 -36.12 -8.30 -27.38
C VAL A 464 -37.35 -8.75 -26.57
N ASP A 465 -38.42 -7.95 -26.59
CA ASP A 465 -39.67 -8.27 -25.91
C ASP A 465 -40.29 -9.58 -26.43
N ALA A 466 -40.26 -9.82 -27.74
CA ALA A 466 -40.74 -11.06 -28.35
C ALA A 466 -39.92 -12.28 -27.89
N LEU A 467 -38.58 -12.18 -27.86
CA LEU A 467 -37.72 -13.24 -27.34
C LEU A 467 -37.89 -13.47 -25.84
N ALA A 468 -38.13 -12.42 -25.05
CA ALA A 468 -38.38 -12.52 -23.62
C ALA A 468 -39.71 -13.25 -23.32
N VAL A 469 -40.75 -13.02 -24.13
CA VAL A 469 -42.02 -13.75 -24.07
C VAL A 469 -41.87 -15.21 -24.52
N GLN A 470 -40.97 -15.51 -25.47
CA GLN A 470 -40.71 -16.87 -25.94
C GLN A 470 -39.87 -17.70 -24.96
N TYR A 471 -38.93 -17.10 -24.24
CA TYR A 471 -37.98 -17.79 -23.36
C TYR A 471 -37.99 -17.31 -21.89
N PRO A 472 -39.15 -17.16 -21.22
CA PRO A 472 -39.30 -16.43 -19.95
C PRO A 472 -38.56 -17.05 -18.75
N ASN A 473 -38.10 -18.30 -18.87
CA ASN A 473 -37.31 -19.00 -17.86
C ASN A 473 -35.83 -19.19 -18.22
N ARG A 474 -35.41 -18.89 -19.45
CA ARG A 474 -34.05 -19.20 -19.94
C ARG A 474 -33.33 -18.00 -20.58
N LEU A 475 -34.04 -16.92 -20.87
CA LEU A 475 -33.47 -15.63 -21.25
C LEU A 475 -33.45 -14.67 -20.05
N LEU A 476 -32.32 -14.01 -19.83
CA LEU A 476 -32.21 -12.78 -19.05
C LEU A 476 -31.97 -11.64 -20.05
N VAL A 477 -32.80 -10.60 -20.01
CA VAL A 477 -32.50 -9.34 -20.70
C VAL A 477 -31.70 -8.46 -19.75
N VAL A 478 -30.54 -7.98 -20.22
CA VAL A 478 -29.62 -7.12 -19.47
C VAL A 478 -29.52 -5.78 -20.19
N VAL A 479 -30.23 -4.77 -19.72
CA VAL A 479 -30.20 -3.43 -20.32
C VAL A 479 -28.95 -2.69 -19.82
N ASP A 480 -27.94 -2.52 -20.67
CA ASP A 480 -26.84 -1.59 -20.41
C ASP A 480 -27.33 -0.16 -20.67
N ALA A 481 -27.88 0.46 -19.62
CA ALA A 481 -28.25 1.86 -19.58
C ALA A 481 -27.11 2.71 -18.98
N CYS A 482 -25.84 2.29 -19.01
CA CYS A 482 -24.74 2.99 -18.34
C CYS A 482 -24.30 4.31 -19.01
N GLN A 483 -24.94 4.80 -20.08
CA GLN A 483 -24.88 6.23 -20.42
C GLN A 483 -25.86 7.06 -19.59
N MET A 484 -26.99 6.47 -19.18
CA MET A 484 -28.12 7.08 -18.48
C MET A 484 -28.78 8.27 -19.20
N ARG A 485 -28.63 8.32 -20.53
CA ARG A 485 -29.19 9.35 -21.43
C ARG A 485 -30.54 8.90 -21.97
N VAL A 486 -31.52 8.69 -21.09
CA VAL A 486 -32.88 8.22 -21.42
C VAL A 486 -33.92 8.89 -20.53
N ASP A 487 -35.18 8.95 -20.97
CA ASP A 487 -36.27 9.34 -20.07
C ASP A 487 -36.39 8.32 -18.93
N ARG A 488 -36.67 8.81 -17.73
CA ARG A 488 -36.69 7.97 -16.51
C ARG A 488 -37.79 6.91 -16.50
N SER A 489 -38.88 7.12 -17.24
CA SER A 489 -39.99 6.16 -17.32
C SER A 489 -39.55 4.80 -17.90
N LEU A 490 -38.48 4.77 -18.69
CA LEU A 490 -37.91 3.54 -19.23
C LEU A 490 -37.27 2.64 -18.16
N TYR A 491 -36.69 3.21 -17.08
CA TYR A 491 -36.20 2.39 -15.95
C TYR A 491 -37.36 1.66 -15.25
N ARG A 492 -38.52 2.32 -15.15
CA ARG A 492 -39.76 1.75 -14.63
C ARG A 492 -40.32 0.68 -15.58
N GLU A 493 -40.29 0.90 -16.90
CA GLU A 493 -40.72 -0.08 -17.91
C GLU A 493 -39.87 -1.36 -17.88
N TRP A 494 -38.54 -1.23 -17.92
CA TRP A 494 -37.63 -2.39 -17.87
C TRP A 494 -37.73 -3.14 -16.54
N ALA A 495 -37.95 -2.42 -15.43
CA ALA A 495 -38.16 -3.01 -14.13
C ALA A 495 -39.46 -3.84 -14.06
N THR A 496 -40.59 -3.36 -14.60
CA THR A 496 -41.85 -4.12 -14.61
C THR A 496 -41.82 -5.28 -15.61
N LYS A 497 -41.07 -5.15 -16.72
CA LYS A 497 -40.69 -6.27 -17.61
C LYS A 497 -39.75 -7.31 -16.97
N CYS A 498 -39.30 -7.08 -15.72
CA CYS A 498 -38.35 -7.93 -15.01
C CYS A 498 -36.98 -8.09 -15.72
N TYR A 499 -36.51 -7.03 -16.37
CA TYR A 499 -35.18 -6.98 -16.97
C TYR A 499 -34.14 -6.49 -15.96
N VAL A 500 -32.90 -6.97 -16.07
CA VAL A 500 -31.76 -6.49 -15.26
C VAL A 500 -31.26 -5.19 -15.89
N VAL A 501 -31.18 -4.09 -15.15
CA VAL A 501 -30.72 -2.79 -15.71
C VAL A 501 -29.41 -2.35 -15.06
N LEU A 502 -28.37 -2.18 -15.88
CA LEU A 502 -27.06 -1.69 -15.46
C LEU A 502 -27.02 -0.16 -15.58
N THR A 503 -26.55 0.53 -14.53
CA THR A 503 -26.52 2.01 -14.46
C THR A 503 -25.20 2.51 -13.87
N THR A 504 -24.81 3.76 -14.15
CA THR A 504 -23.68 4.43 -13.47
C THR A 504 -23.87 5.94 -13.41
N GLY A 505 -23.69 6.52 -12.22
CA GLY A 505 -23.74 7.97 -12.03
C GLY A 505 -22.60 8.72 -12.72
N SER A 506 -21.54 8.02 -13.13
CA SER A 506 -20.28 8.62 -13.59
C SER A 506 -20.22 9.02 -15.07
N LYS A 507 -21.36 9.05 -15.78
CA LYS A 507 -21.44 9.55 -17.16
C LYS A 507 -22.33 10.78 -17.24
N PHE A 508 -23.56 10.66 -17.72
CA PHE A 508 -24.45 11.81 -17.94
C PHE A 508 -24.69 12.65 -16.68
N PHE A 509 -24.76 12.02 -15.50
CA PHE A 509 -24.92 12.72 -14.22
C PHE A 509 -23.63 13.32 -13.65
N GLY A 510 -22.50 13.28 -14.37
CA GLY A 510 -21.27 13.97 -14.00
C GLY A 510 -20.64 13.52 -12.68
N GLY A 511 -21.02 12.34 -12.17
CA GLY A 511 -20.40 11.78 -10.98
C GLY A 511 -18.94 11.41 -11.22
N SER A 512 -18.16 11.34 -10.14
CA SER A 512 -16.81 10.80 -10.15
C SER A 512 -16.82 9.38 -10.74
N PRO A 513 -15.85 9.01 -11.61
CA PRO A 513 -15.69 7.66 -12.16
C PRO A 513 -15.80 6.59 -11.09
N PHE A 514 -16.45 5.45 -11.39
CA PHE A 514 -16.65 4.30 -10.49
C PHE A 514 -17.82 4.42 -9.47
N CYS A 515 -19.02 4.80 -9.95
CA CYS A 515 -20.28 4.68 -9.18
C CYS A 515 -21.38 3.96 -9.97
N GLY A 516 -21.28 2.62 -10.06
CA GLY A 516 -22.28 1.75 -10.70
C GLY A 516 -23.41 1.31 -9.78
N ALA A 517 -24.52 0.87 -10.39
CA ALA A 517 -25.62 0.18 -9.70
C ALA A 517 -26.39 -0.73 -10.67
N VAL A 518 -27.01 -1.78 -10.13
CA VAL A 518 -27.86 -2.72 -10.86
C VAL A 518 -29.26 -2.72 -10.26
N LEU A 519 -30.28 -2.45 -11.09
CA LEU A 519 -31.67 -2.74 -10.76
C LEU A 519 -31.88 -4.22 -11.05
N MET A 520 -31.91 -5.02 -9.99
CA MET A 520 -32.06 -6.47 -10.03
C MET A 520 -33.51 -6.85 -9.73
N PRO A 521 -34.26 -7.46 -10.67
CA PRO A 521 -35.61 -7.95 -10.45
C PRO A 521 -35.66 -8.95 -9.30
N MET A 522 -36.74 -8.96 -8.52
CA MET A 522 -36.83 -9.83 -7.34
C MET A 522 -36.78 -11.33 -7.68
N ARG A 523 -37.14 -11.75 -8.90
CA ARG A 523 -36.88 -13.12 -9.38
C ARG A 523 -35.39 -13.46 -9.31
N CYS A 524 -34.54 -12.63 -9.93
CA CYS A 524 -33.09 -12.81 -9.90
C CYS A 524 -32.53 -12.73 -8.47
N VAL A 525 -33.12 -11.90 -7.60
CA VAL A 525 -32.75 -11.82 -6.17
C VAL A 525 -33.07 -13.11 -5.42
N TYR A 526 -34.21 -13.75 -5.67
CA TYR A 526 -34.54 -15.05 -5.09
C TYR A 526 -33.64 -16.16 -5.63
N GLU A 527 -33.39 -16.18 -6.95
CA GLU A 527 -32.45 -17.11 -7.60
C GLU A 527 -31.04 -17.00 -6.97
N LEU A 528 -30.53 -15.78 -6.79
CA LEU A 528 -29.24 -15.50 -6.12
C LEU A 528 -29.20 -15.93 -4.64
N GLU A 529 -30.26 -15.66 -3.87
CA GLU A 529 -30.32 -15.99 -2.44
C GLU A 529 -30.48 -17.50 -2.19
N ALA A 530 -31.15 -18.23 -3.09
CA ALA A 530 -31.23 -19.69 -3.07
C ALA A 530 -29.88 -20.31 -3.44
N ALA A 531 -29.30 -19.89 -4.56
CA ALA A 531 -28.00 -20.34 -5.04
C ALA A 531 -26.88 -20.13 -4.01
N ALA A 532 -26.95 -19.08 -3.19
CA ALA A 532 -25.97 -18.80 -2.14
C ALA A 532 -25.94 -19.82 -0.97
N VAL A 533 -26.99 -20.62 -0.76
CA VAL A 533 -27.06 -21.64 0.32
C VAL A 533 -27.09 -23.09 -0.19
N GLU A 534 -27.26 -23.29 -1.50
CA GLU A 534 -27.37 -24.62 -2.10
C GLU A 534 -26.01 -25.33 -2.28
N ARG A 535 -26.08 -26.63 -2.62
CA ARG A 535 -24.92 -27.51 -2.83
C ARG A 535 -23.94 -27.01 -3.90
N HIS A 536 -24.42 -26.19 -4.83
CA HIS A 536 -23.66 -25.61 -5.95
C HIS A 536 -23.26 -24.14 -5.71
N SER A 537 -23.35 -23.67 -4.46
CA SER A 537 -23.11 -22.26 -4.11
C SER A 537 -21.71 -21.73 -4.43
N GLU A 538 -20.67 -22.58 -4.47
CA GLU A 538 -19.33 -22.19 -4.98
C GLU A 538 -19.29 -21.94 -6.49
N VAL A 539 -20.19 -22.56 -7.26
CA VAL A 539 -20.29 -22.38 -8.72
C VAL A 539 -21.09 -21.11 -9.02
N ALA A 540 -22.27 -20.96 -8.39
CA ALA A 540 -23.15 -19.83 -8.64
C ALA A 540 -22.65 -18.52 -8.01
N ILE A 541 -22.11 -18.58 -6.78
CA ILE A 541 -21.54 -17.43 -6.05
C ILE A 541 -20.04 -17.71 -5.76
N PRO A 542 -19.17 -17.55 -6.78
CA PRO A 542 -17.75 -17.91 -6.68
C PRO A 542 -16.95 -16.94 -5.78
N LEU A 543 -15.90 -17.46 -5.13
CA LEU A 543 -15.15 -16.72 -4.10
C LEU A 543 -14.56 -15.40 -4.59
N GLY A 544 -14.03 -15.35 -5.82
CA GLY A 544 -13.44 -14.14 -6.40
C GLY A 544 -14.44 -13.00 -6.64
N LEU A 545 -15.74 -13.20 -6.38
CA LEU A 545 -16.71 -12.11 -6.32
C LEU A 545 -16.44 -11.16 -5.12
N GLU A 546 -15.80 -11.64 -4.05
CA GLU A 546 -15.42 -10.79 -2.90
C GLU A 546 -14.26 -9.83 -3.23
N ASP A 547 -13.47 -10.11 -4.29
CA ASP A 547 -12.42 -9.22 -4.80
C ASP A 547 -13.01 -7.92 -5.38
N TYR A 548 -14.30 -7.96 -5.74
CA TYR A 548 -15.05 -6.89 -6.39
C TYR A 548 -16.16 -6.30 -5.50
N PHE A 549 -16.85 -7.12 -4.68
CA PHE A 549 -18.03 -6.70 -3.94
C PHE A 549 -17.93 -6.98 -2.44
N SER A 550 -18.34 -6.00 -1.63
CA SER A 550 -18.55 -6.17 -0.20
C SER A 550 -20.00 -6.51 0.12
N LYS A 551 -20.24 -7.02 1.33
CA LYS A 551 -21.61 -7.19 1.84
C LYS A 551 -22.42 -5.88 1.89
N TYR A 552 -21.79 -4.71 1.89
CA TYR A 552 -22.50 -3.41 1.94
C TYR A 552 -23.05 -2.98 0.57
N ASP A 553 -22.54 -3.57 -0.51
CA ASP A 553 -22.92 -3.31 -1.91
C ASP A 553 -24.19 -4.09 -2.31
N MET A 554 -24.53 -5.11 -1.52
CA MET A 554 -25.82 -5.81 -1.54
C MET A 554 -26.80 -5.26 -0.49
N PRO A 555 -28.11 -5.14 -0.77
CA PRO A 555 -29.12 -4.74 0.22
C PRO A 555 -29.22 -5.69 1.41
N GLU A 556 -29.61 -5.17 2.58
CA GLU A 556 -29.72 -5.94 3.85
C GLU A 556 -30.72 -7.10 3.81
N GLY A 557 -31.66 -7.10 2.87
CA GLY A 557 -32.60 -8.20 2.65
C GLY A 557 -31.98 -9.42 1.96
N MET A 558 -30.85 -9.25 1.26
CA MET A 558 -30.11 -10.33 0.60
C MET A 558 -29.07 -10.87 1.59
N ARG A 559 -29.51 -11.75 2.48
CA ARG A 559 -28.73 -12.22 3.64
C ARG A 559 -27.68 -13.26 3.23
N ASN A 560 -28.04 -14.15 2.32
CA ASN A 560 -27.24 -15.31 1.98
C ASN A 560 -26.02 -14.90 1.14
N ILE A 561 -26.21 -14.05 0.12
CA ILE A 561 -25.08 -13.49 -0.63
C ILE A 561 -24.21 -12.58 0.27
N ARG A 562 -24.81 -11.84 1.20
CA ARG A 562 -24.07 -11.00 2.18
C ARG A 562 -23.25 -11.79 3.20
N ALA A 563 -23.51 -13.09 3.36
CA ALA A 563 -22.68 -13.99 4.15
C ALA A 563 -21.47 -14.53 3.36
N ARG A 564 -21.48 -14.44 2.02
CA ARG A 564 -20.41 -14.89 1.11
C ARG A 564 -19.50 -13.76 0.60
N LEU A 565 -19.72 -12.51 1.02
CA LEU A 565 -18.97 -11.34 0.56
C LEU A 565 -18.21 -10.66 1.70
N GLY A 566 -17.06 -10.08 1.35
CA GLY A 566 -16.13 -9.45 2.29
C GLY A 566 -16.75 -8.30 3.11
N THR A 567 -16.13 -8.03 4.26
CA THR A 567 -16.60 -7.00 5.22
C THR A 567 -15.95 -5.64 5.05
N ASN A 568 -15.25 -5.41 3.93
CA ASN A 568 -14.54 -4.16 3.63
C ASN A 568 -15.55 -3.03 3.35
N MET A 569 -15.31 -1.83 3.88
CA MET A 569 -16.19 -0.67 3.67
C MET A 569 -15.67 0.17 2.51
N ASN A 570 -16.29 0.04 1.32
CA ASN A 570 -15.91 0.82 0.14
C ASN A 570 -16.38 2.29 0.29
N ALA A 571 -15.62 3.08 1.06
CA ALA A 571 -15.88 4.49 1.29
C ALA A 571 -15.90 5.30 -0.02
N GLY A 572 -15.04 4.95 -0.98
CA GLY A 572 -15.01 5.58 -2.29
C GLY A 572 -16.34 5.43 -3.03
N LEU A 573 -16.87 4.22 -3.16
CA LEU A 573 -18.16 3.99 -3.84
C LEU A 573 -19.31 4.77 -3.19
N LEU A 574 -19.33 4.89 -1.85
CA LEU A 574 -20.30 5.71 -1.13
C LEU A 574 -20.18 7.20 -1.49
N LEU A 575 -18.96 7.76 -1.45
CA LEU A 575 -18.71 9.17 -1.79
C LEU A 575 -19.00 9.44 -3.28
N ARG A 576 -18.55 8.58 -4.18
CA ARG A 576 -18.79 8.72 -5.63
C ARG A 576 -20.27 8.69 -5.98
N TRP A 577 -21.11 7.94 -5.26
CA TRP A 577 -22.56 8.03 -5.42
C TRP A 577 -23.17 9.34 -4.91
N GLU A 578 -22.63 9.97 -3.85
CA GLU A 578 -23.04 11.35 -3.50
C GLU A 578 -22.72 12.34 -4.63
N THR A 579 -21.58 12.20 -5.32
CA THR A 579 -21.22 13.11 -6.43
C THR A 579 -22.24 13.08 -7.57
N ALA A 580 -22.72 11.89 -7.95
CA ALA A 580 -23.76 11.75 -8.97
C ALA A 580 -25.11 12.30 -8.48
N LEU A 581 -25.47 12.02 -7.23
CA LEU A 581 -26.74 12.47 -6.64
C LEU A 581 -26.85 14.00 -6.54
N VAL A 582 -25.73 14.74 -6.49
CA VAL A 582 -25.72 16.22 -6.60
C VAL A 582 -26.43 16.69 -7.87
N ASN A 583 -26.24 15.97 -8.98
CA ASN A 583 -26.80 16.33 -10.28
C ASN A 583 -28.10 15.56 -10.61
N MET A 584 -28.27 14.33 -10.11
CA MET A 584 -29.51 13.56 -10.29
C MET A 584 -30.69 14.16 -9.52
N GLU A 585 -30.48 14.65 -8.29
CA GLU A 585 -31.55 15.14 -7.41
C GLU A 585 -32.25 16.41 -7.93
N PRO A 586 -31.58 17.39 -8.57
CA PRO A 586 -32.24 18.49 -9.26
C PRO A 586 -32.81 18.05 -10.62
N TYR A 587 -32.06 17.25 -11.39
CA TYR A 587 -32.46 16.84 -12.75
C TYR A 587 -33.79 16.08 -12.77
N CYS A 588 -34.01 15.17 -11.82
CA CYS A 588 -35.27 14.43 -11.69
C CYS A 588 -36.48 15.29 -11.26
N ARG A 589 -36.30 16.62 -11.08
CA ARG A 589 -37.37 17.59 -10.79
C ARG A 589 -37.68 18.50 -12.00
N ILE A 590 -36.88 18.43 -13.06
CA ILE A 590 -37.11 19.16 -14.31
C ILE A 590 -38.19 18.41 -15.12
N PRO A 591 -39.20 19.11 -15.68
CA PRO A 591 -40.15 18.49 -16.61
C PRO A 591 -39.45 17.92 -17.86
N PRO A 592 -39.80 16.70 -18.33
CA PRO A 592 -39.17 16.11 -19.52
C PRO A 592 -39.23 16.98 -20.79
N ALA A 593 -40.28 17.78 -20.95
CA ALA A 593 -40.41 18.74 -22.05
C ALA A 593 -39.35 19.86 -21.99
N ASP A 594 -39.03 20.36 -20.79
CA ASP A 594 -37.99 21.39 -20.59
C ASP A 594 -36.60 20.80 -20.85
N ILE A 595 -36.35 19.56 -20.39
CA ILE A 595 -35.12 18.81 -20.69
C ILE A 595 -34.93 18.66 -22.21
N ALA A 596 -35.97 18.20 -22.91
CA ALA A 596 -35.93 18.01 -24.35
C ALA A 596 -35.73 19.33 -25.12
N ALA A 597 -36.34 20.43 -24.66
CA ALA A 597 -36.14 21.76 -25.23
C ALA A 597 -34.69 22.25 -25.05
N ILE A 598 -34.14 22.16 -23.83
CA ILE A 598 -32.77 22.56 -23.50
C ILE A 598 -31.75 21.76 -24.32
N CYS A 599 -31.88 20.43 -24.34
CA CYS A 599 -30.96 19.57 -25.08
C CYS A 599 -31.03 19.84 -26.59
N LYS A 600 -32.23 19.98 -27.15
CA LYS A 600 -32.43 20.30 -28.58
C LYS A 600 -31.82 21.65 -28.96
N LEU A 601 -32.01 22.69 -28.14
CA LEU A 601 -31.43 24.02 -28.39
C LEU A 601 -29.90 23.97 -28.39
N TYR A 602 -29.28 23.38 -27.36
CA TYR A 602 -27.83 23.30 -27.25
C TYR A 602 -27.20 22.40 -28.32
N MET A 603 -27.76 21.21 -28.59
CA MET A 603 -27.28 20.34 -29.67
C MET A 603 -27.40 21.00 -31.06
N SER A 604 -28.49 21.74 -31.31
CA SER A 604 -28.68 22.49 -32.55
C SER A 604 -27.63 23.60 -32.71
N ALA A 605 -27.38 24.37 -31.66
CA ALA A 605 -26.35 25.43 -31.65
C ALA A 605 -24.94 24.85 -31.86
N CYS A 606 -24.56 23.82 -31.10
CA CYS A 606 -23.25 23.19 -31.17
C CYS A 606 -22.97 22.56 -32.55
N ARG A 607 -23.94 21.85 -33.14
CA ARG A 607 -23.81 21.29 -34.50
C ARG A 607 -23.72 22.38 -35.57
N THR A 608 -24.57 23.40 -35.50
CA THR A 608 -24.56 24.53 -36.45
C THR A 608 -23.22 25.25 -36.40
N LYS A 609 -22.68 25.51 -35.19
CA LYS A 609 -21.37 26.11 -34.95
C LYS A 609 -20.25 25.30 -35.60
N ILE A 610 -20.22 23.99 -35.37
CA ILE A 610 -19.20 23.11 -35.97
C ILE A 610 -19.31 23.11 -37.49
N GLN A 611 -20.50 22.94 -38.07
CA GLN A 611 -20.69 22.90 -39.52
C GLN A 611 -20.36 24.23 -40.22
N SER A 612 -20.80 25.36 -39.66
CA SER A 612 -20.73 26.66 -40.36
C SER A 612 -19.42 27.42 -40.15
N LEU A 613 -18.80 27.31 -38.98
CA LEU A 613 -17.56 28.03 -38.64
C LEU A 613 -16.32 27.13 -38.72
N TRP A 614 -16.46 25.86 -38.30
CA TRP A 614 -15.34 24.94 -38.10
C TRP A 614 -15.29 23.77 -39.10
N GLY A 615 -16.17 23.74 -40.12
CA GLY A 615 -16.27 22.64 -41.09
C GLY A 615 -15.02 22.36 -41.93
N HIS A 616 -14.05 23.28 -41.91
CA HIS A 616 -12.71 23.10 -42.49
C HIS A 616 -11.80 22.18 -41.64
N MET A 617 -12.03 22.14 -40.32
CA MET A 617 -11.23 21.42 -39.32
C MET A 617 -12.00 20.23 -38.71
N ALA A 618 -13.32 20.34 -38.55
CA ALA A 618 -14.15 19.39 -37.82
C ALA A 618 -15.35 18.93 -38.67
N GLU A 619 -15.48 17.61 -38.84
CA GLU A 619 -16.57 17.00 -39.61
C GLU A 619 -17.49 16.22 -38.66
N LEU A 620 -18.77 16.60 -38.58
CA LEU A 620 -19.74 15.90 -37.74
C LEU A 620 -19.92 14.46 -38.23
N LEU A 621 -19.93 13.52 -37.28
CA LEU A 621 -20.49 12.20 -37.54
C LEU A 621 -21.99 12.36 -37.80
N ALA A 622 -22.51 11.72 -38.85
CA ALA A 622 -23.93 11.70 -39.12
C ALA A 622 -24.70 11.15 -37.89
N PRO A 623 -25.85 11.76 -37.51
CA PRO A 623 -26.70 11.15 -36.50
C PRO A 623 -27.17 9.77 -37.00
N PRO A 624 -27.41 8.79 -36.11
CA PRO A 624 -28.09 7.57 -36.48
C PRO A 624 -29.44 7.92 -37.13
N GLU A 625 -29.76 7.33 -38.28
CA GLU A 625 -31.11 7.44 -38.80
C GLU A 625 -32.08 6.79 -37.79
N PRO A 626 -33.23 7.42 -37.48
CA PRO A 626 -34.21 6.81 -36.60
C PRO A 626 -34.74 5.55 -37.27
N ILE A 627 -34.63 4.40 -36.60
CA ILE A 627 -35.14 3.13 -37.10
C ILE A 627 -36.65 3.25 -37.27
N GLU A 628 -37.13 3.38 -38.51
CA GLU A 628 -38.55 3.43 -38.83
C GLU A 628 -39.21 2.10 -38.43
N ASN A 629 -40.19 2.18 -37.53
CA ASN A 629 -40.98 1.04 -37.07
C ASN A 629 -42.35 1.51 -36.55
N ASP A 630 -43.39 1.30 -37.34
CA ASP A 630 -44.75 0.83 -37.00
C ASP A 630 -45.56 1.50 -35.85
N GLY A 631 -45.07 2.56 -35.21
CA GLY A 631 -45.79 3.30 -34.17
C GLY A 631 -45.74 2.69 -32.76
N THR A 632 -44.82 1.75 -32.48
CA THR A 632 -44.60 1.19 -31.14
C THR A 632 -43.35 1.74 -30.45
N SER A 633 -43.30 1.73 -29.12
CA SER A 633 -42.31 2.43 -28.28
C SER A 633 -40.84 2.20 -28.71
N THR A 634 -40.20 3.23 -29.27
CA THR A 634 -38.78 3.22 -29.62
C THR A 634 -37.92 3.76 -28.48
N VAL A 635 -37.04 2.92 -27.96
CA VAL A 635 -36.04 3.31 -26.94
C VAL A 635 -35.00 4.22 -27.59
N THR A 636 -35.27 5.52 -27.56
CA THR A 636 -34.44 6.56 -28.18
C THR A 636 -33.64 7.30 -27.10
N PRO A 637 -32.28 7.26 -27.13
CA PRO A 637 -31.48 8.04 -26.21
C PRO A 637 -31.69 9.55 -26.37
N ILE A 638 -31.60 10.31 -25.27
CA ILE A 638 -31.71 11.77 -25.27
C ILE A 638 -30.48 12.36 -25.96
N ASP A 639 -30.70 13.01 -27.10
CA ASP A 639 -29.66 13.64 -27.90
C ASP A 639 -28.89 14.71 -27.10
N THR A 640 -27.67 14.37 -26.72
CA THR A 640 -26.83 15.14 -25.79
C THR A 640 -25.32 14.97 -26.07
N ILE A 641 -24.95 14.38 -27.21
CA ILE A 641 -23.56 14.12 -27.61
C ILE A 641 -23.36 14.58 -29.06
N VAL A 642 -22.38 15.46 -29.28
CA VAL A 642 -21.90 15.82 -30.62
C VAL A 642 -20.57 15.10 -30.85
N SER A 643 -20.57 14.17 -31.81
CA SER A 643 -19.39 13.41 -32.22
C SER A 643 -18.84 13.97 -33.54
N PHE A 644 -17.53 14.18 -33.63
CA PHE A 644 -16.90 14.70 -34.85
C PHE A 644 -15.48 14.16 -35.07
N LYS A 645 -15.11 14.03 -36.35
CA LYS A 645 -13.74 13.80 -36.80
C LYS A 645 -12.99 15.14 -36.80
N VAL A 646 -11.68 15.12 -36.58
CA VAL A 646 -10.81 16.30 -36.62
C VAL A 646 -9.78 16.12 -37.73
N ARG A 647 -9.52 17.16 -38.51
CA ARG A 647 -8.50 17.24 -39.56
C ARG A 647 -7.25 17.96 -39.04
N ASP A 648 -6.08 17.58 -39.54
CA ASP A 648 -4.83 18.30 -39.34
C ASP A 648 -4.72 19.54 -40.26
N GLU A 649 -3.60 20.27 -40.22
CA GLU A 649 -3.36 21.43 -41.10
C GLU A 649 -3.26 21.06 -42.59
N ASN A 650 -3.04 19.77 -42.92
CA ASN A 650 -3.05 19.24 -44.28
C ASN A 650 -4.46 18.81 -44.75
N GLY A 651 -5.48 18.90 -43.89
CA GLY A 651 -6.85 18.46 -44.16
C GLY A 651 -7.09 16.95 -44.00
N VAL A 652 -6.10 16.19 -43.53
CA VAL A 652 -6.13 14.74 -43.30
C VAL A 652 -6.77 14.45 -41.94
N PHE A 653 -7.62 13.43 -41.84
CA PHE A 653 -8.23 13.07 -40.56
C PHE A 653 -7.22 12.48 -39.57
N LEU A 654 -7.29 12.97 -38.32
CA LEU A 654 -6.59 12.40 -37.19
C LEU A 654 -7.09 10.99 -36.89
N ASP A 655 -6.16 10.08 -36.64
CA ASP A 655 -6.43 8.69 -36.34
C ASP A 655 -6.70 8.46 -34.83
N MET A 656 -6.83 7.18 -34.44
CA MET A 656 -7.07 6.78 -33.05
C MET A 656 -5.85 6.94 -32.13
N ALA A 657 -4.65 7.26 -32.65
CA ALA A 657 -3.49 7.65 -31.85
C ALA A 657 -3.44 9.18 -31.67
N ALA A 658 -3.48 9.93 -32.77
CA ALA A 658 -3.47 11.40 -32.76
C ALA A 658 -4.65 11.98 -31.98
N LEU A 659 -5.87 11.43 -32.08
CA LEU A 659 -6.99 11.90 -31.25
C LEU A 659 -6.80 11.66 -29.74
N LYS A 660 -5.99 10.69 -29.31
CA LYS A 660 -5.64 10.51 -27.88
C LYS A 660 -4.62 11.55 -27.41
N ALA A 661 -3.65 11.85 -28.26
CA ALA A 661 -2.69 12.93 -28.00
C ALA A 661 -3.44 14.27 -27.91
N LEU A 662 -4.30 14.59 -28.87
CA LEU A 662 -5.17 15.77 -28.84
C LEU A 662 -6.05 15.82 -27.57
N HIS A 663 -6.75 14.73 -27.23
CA HIS A 663 -7.55 14.64 -26.00
C HIS A 663 -6.73 14.93 -24.73
N THR A 664 -5.49 14.47 -24.69
CA THR A 664 -4.56 14.72 -23.58
C THR A 664 -4.07 16.17 -23.56
N LEU A 665 -3.68 16.73 -24.71
CA LEU A 665 -3.22 18.13 -24.83
C LEU A 665 -4.32 19.13 -24.46
N LEU A 666 -5.58 18.88 -24.86
CA LEU A 666 -6.71 19.73 -24.48
C LEU A 666 -6.90 19.82 -22.96
N SER A 667 -6.69 18.71 -22.25
CA SER A 667 -6.84 18.64 -20.78
C SER A 667 -5.68 19.29 -19.99
N LYS A 668 -4.52 19.48 -20.62
CA LYS A 668 -3.31 20.04 -19.98
C LYS A 668 -3.29 21.57 -20.01
N ASP A 669 -2.59 22.14 -19.04
CA ASP A 669 -2.14 23.53 -19.06
C ASP A 669 -0.91 23.63 -19.98
N LEU A 670 -1.07 24.33 -21.11
CA LEU A 670 -0.06 24.44 -22.16
C LEU A 670 0.71 25.78 -22.10
N SER A 671 0.43 26.63 -21.09
CA SER A 671 1.08 27.95 -20.94
C SER A 671 2.60 27.85 -20.76
N GLY A 672 3.10 26.73 -20.23
CA GLY A 672 4.54 26.42 -20.18
C GLY A 672 5.21 26.17 -21.55
N ALA A 673 4.45 26.17 -22.65
CA ALA A 673 4.94 26.17 -24.03
C ALA A 673 4.48 27.40 -24.81
N LEU A 674 3.26 27.90 -24.52
CA LEU A 674 2.61 29.03 -25.18
C LEU A 674 2.17 30.07 -24.13
N PRO A 675 3.11 30.83 -23.53
CA PRO A 675 2.83 31.68 -22.36
C PRO A 675 1.96 32.90 -22.68
N ASP A 676 2.01 33.39 -23.91
CA ASP A 676 1.27 34.58 -24.36
C ASP A 676 -0.18 34.28 -24.80
N ASP A 677 -0.60 33.01 -24.84
CA ASP A 677 -1.94 32.60 -25.28
C ASP A 677 -2.83 32.19 -24.09
N ALA A 678 -3.94 32.91 -23.90
CA ALA A 678 -4.88 32.67 -22.80
C ALA A 678 -5.63 31.32 -22.90
N LEU A 679 -5.79 30.75 -24.11
CA LEU A 679 -6.41 29.44 -24.34
C LEU A 679 -5.44 28.29 -24.03
N ALA A 680 -4.13 28.52 -24.11
CA ALA A 680 -3.15 27.52 -23.71
C ALA A 680 -3.34 27.09 -22.24
N LYS A 681 -3.67 28.05 -21.36
CA LYS A 681 -3.91 27.80 -19.93
C LYS A 681 -5.21 27.01 -19.65
N LYS A 682 -6.31 27.29 -20.36
CA LYS A 682 -7.63 26.68 -20.13
C LYS A 682 -7.60 25.15 -20.32
N ARG A 683 -8.07 24.38 -19.34
CA ARG A 683 -8.09 22.91 -19.33
C ARG A 683 -9.45 22.41 -19.79
N CYS A 684 -9.49 21.80 -20.98
CA CYS A 684 -10.71 21.36 -21.65
C CYS A 684 -10.84 19.84 -21.60
N LEU A 685 -11.80 19.32 -20.82
CA LEU A 685 -12.07 17.88 -20.68
C LEU A 685 -13.19 17.44 -21.62
N LEU A 686 -12.83 16.75 -22.70
CA LEU A 686 -13.76 16.20 -23.69
C LEU A 686 -14.02 14.69 -23.47
N GLY A 687 -15.00 14.13 -24.17
CA GLY A 687 -15.18 12.68 -24.22
C GLY A 687 -14.01 12.00 -24.94
N GLN A 688 -13.53 10.86 -24.41
CA GLN A 688 -12.41 10.13 -25.01
C GLN A 688 -12.68 9.74 -26.48
N PRO A 689 -11.63 9.60 -27.31
CA PRO A 689 -11.77 9.14 -28.69
C PRO A 689 -12.46 7.80 -28.84
N VAL A 690 -13.19 7.62 -29.94
CA VAL A 690 -13.93 6.40 -30.31
C VAL A 690 -13.54 6.00 -31.72
N SER A 691 -13.15 4.75 -31.93
CA SER A 691 -12.89 4.19 -33.28
C SER A 691 -14.19 3.86 -33.98
N LEU A 692 -14.24 4.15 -35.29
CA LEU A 692 -15.32 3.82 -36.22
C LEU A 692 -14.88 2.74 -37.22
N GLY A 693 -14.21 1.70 -36.72
CA GLY A 693 -13.61 0.67 -37.59
C GLY A 693 -12.50 1.26 -38.46
N LYS A 694 -12.53 0.97 -39.77
CA LYS A 694 -11.54 1.50 -40.74
C LYS A 694 -11.81 2.95 -41.13
N SER A 695 -13.02 3.48 -40.88
CA SER A 695 -13.43 4.85 -41.22
C SER A 695 -12.96 5.95 -40.25
N GLY A 696 -11.92 5.65 -39.46
CA GLY A 696 -11.22 6.57 -38.59
C GLY A 696 -11.70 6.55 -37.14
N ALA A 697 -11.66 7.71 -36.50
CA ALA A 697 -12.08 7.89 -35.11
C ALA A 697 -12.70 9.29 -34.90
N VAL A 698 -13.44 9.46 -33.80
CA VAL A 698 -14.13 10.71 -33.44
C VAL A 698 -13.84 11.12 -32.00
N ILE A 699 -13.78 12.43 -31.76
CA ILE A 699 -13.81 13.05 -30.44
C ILE A 699 -15.23 13.60 -30.16
N ARG A 700 -15.57 13.87 -28.89
CA ARG A 700 -16.95 14.12 -28.47
C ARG A 700 -17.09 15.26 -27.47
N ILE A 701 -18.00 16.19 -27.77
CA ILE A 701 -18.55 17.17 -26.82
C ILE A 701 -19.88 16.62 -26.30
N ALA A 702 -20.09 16.59 -24.99
CA ALA A 702 -21.30 16.01 -24.39
C ALA A 702 -21.90 16.87 -23.29
N MET A 703 -23.20 17.16 -23.41
CA MET A 703 -23.98 17.80 -22.35
C MET A 703 -24.17 16.83 -21.18
N GLY A 704 -23.97 17.31 -19.96
CA GLY A 704 -24.29 16.57 -18.73
C GLY A 704 -25.54 17.12 -18.04
N ALA A 705 -26.07 16.36 -17.08
CA ALA A 705 -27.23 16.76 -16.28
C ALA A 705 -26.95 17.99 -15.42
N ASP A 706 -25.68 18.22 -15.03
CA ASP A 706 -25.17 19.45 -14.41
C ASP A 706 -25.46 20.69 -15.28
N MET A 707 -25.15 20.62 -16.58
CA MET A 707 -25.40 21.71 -17.53
C MET A 707 -26.90 21.91 -17.76
N VAL A 708 -27.69 20.83 -17.84
CA VAL A 708 -29.16 20.92 -17.97
C VAL A 708 -29.78 21.55 -16.71
N ASN A 709 -29.30 21.19 -15.52
CA ASN A 709 -29.73 21.78 -14.25
C ASN A 709 -29.47 23.30 -14.21
N ASP A 710 -28.27 23.72 -14.59
CA ASP A 710 -27.87 25.13 -14.58
C ASP A 710 -28.64 25.97 -15.63
N VAL A 711 -28.73 25.50 -16.87
CA VAL A 711 -29.54 26.17 -17.92
C VAL A 711 -31.01 26.28 -17.50
N TYR A 712 -31.57 25.23 -16.90
CA TYR A 712 -32.95 25.26 -16.39
C TYR A 712 -33.13 26.28 -15.27
N LEU A 713 -32.19 26.34 -14.31
CA LEU A 713 -32.25 27.27 -13.19
C LEU A 713 -32.11 28.74 -13.64
N ARG A 714 -31.23 29.02 -14.61
CA ARG A 714 -31.03 30.37 -15.17
C ARG A 714 -32.22 30.80 -16.04
N GLY A 715 -32.59 30.02 -17.06
CA GLY A 715 -33.67 30.38 -18.00
C GLY A 715 -35.05 30.53 -17.34
N LYS A 716 -35.32 29.82 -16.25
CA LYS A 716 -36.58 29.92 -15.48
C LYS A 716 -36.79 31.28 -14.78
N GLY A 717 -35.72 32.05 -14.57
CA GLY A 717 -35.81 33.42 -14.04
C GLY A 717 -36.04 34.49 -15.11
N GLU A 718 -35.52 34.27 -16.32
CA GLU A 718 -35.39 35.31 -17.37
C GLU A 718 -36.30 35.08 -18.59
N SER A 719 -37.02 33.95 -18.64
CA SER A 719 -37.99 33.55 -19.69
C SER A 719 -37.40 32.99 -21.00
N ASP A 720 -36.09 32.81 -21.11
CA ASP A 720 -35.45 32.26 -22.30
C ASP A 720 -34.34 31.25 -21.97
N PHE A 721 -34.39 30.07 -22.59
CA PHE A 721 -33.33 29.07 -22.51
C PHE A 721 -32.18 29.35 -23.49
N ALA A 722 -32.39 30.09 -24.58
CA ALA A 722 -31.32 30.41 -25.53
C ALA A 722 -30.28 31.35 -24.88
N ALA A 723 -30.71 32.43 -24.22
CA ALA A 723 -29.83 33.27 -23.39
C ALA A 723 -29.08 32.46 -22.30
N ALA A 724 -29.75 31.51 -21.65
CA ALA A 724 -29.12 30.65 -20.64
C ALA A 724 -28.08 29.67 -21.23
N ILE A 725 -28.20 29.29 -22.50
CA ILE A 725 -27.25 28.41 -23.20
C ILE A 725 -25.98 29.17 -23.65
N GLU A 726 -26.01 30.50 -23.82
CA GLU A 726 -24.90 31.23 -24.44
C GLU A 726 -23.54 31.11 -23.73
N PRO A 727 -23.43 31.03 -22.38
CA PRO A 727 -22.15 30.70 -21.75
C PRO A 727 -21.60 29.30 -22.13
N LEU A 728 -22.48 28.32 -22.32
CA LEU A 728 -22.09 26.98 -22.81
C LEU A 728 -21.72 26.99 -24.31
N SER A 729 -22.30 27.92 -25.07
CA SER A 729 -21.90 28.21 -26.46
C SER A 729 -20.48 28.78 -26.50
N GLN A 730 -20.14 29.71 -25.59
CA GLN A 730 -18.82 30.34 -25.52
C GLN A 730 -17.71 29.38 -25.06
N ASP A 731 -17.98 28.52 -24.07
CA ASP A 731 -17.14 27.37 -23.69
C ASP A 731 -16.81 26.47 -24.90
N ASP A 732 -17.79 26.19 -25.76
CA ASP A 732 -17.61 25.32 -26.92
C ASP A 732 -16.73 26.00 -28.00
N ASP A 733 -16.74 27.34 -28.09
CA ASP A 733 -15.75 28.08 -28.89
C ASP A 733 -14.35 28.00 -28.27
N ASP A 734 -14.19 28.07 -26.93
CA ASP A 734 -12.89 27.89 -26.28
C ASP A 734 -12.30 26.50 -26.60
N ILE A 735 -13.14 25.46 -26.61
CA ILE A 735 -12.74 24.10 -27.01
C ILE A 735 -12.25 24.08 -28.47
N LEU A 736 -13.04 24.63 -29.40
CA LEU A 736 -12.73 24.55 -30.83
C LEU A 736 -11.52 25.43 -31.20
N ASN A 737 -11.39 26.61 -30.60
CA ASN A 737 -10.18 27.44 -30.72
C ASN A 737 -8.95 26.76 -30.09
N LYS A 738 -9.07 26.09 -28.92
CA LYS A 738 -7.94 25.34 -28.35
C LYS A 738 -7.56 24.12 -29.21
N ILE A 739 -8.51 23.44 -29.87
CA ILE A 739 -8.19 22.41 -30.87
C ILE A 739 -7.34 23.02 -31.99
N ALA A 740 -7.78 24.14 -32.59
CA ALA A 740 -7.01 24.82 -33.64
C ALA A 740 -5.62 25.31 -33.19
N LEU A 741 -5.50 25.78 -31.95
CA LEU A 741 -4.21 26.16 -31.34
C LEU A 741 -3.29 24.95 -31.16
N VAL A 742 -3.82 23.82 -30.68
CA VAL A 742 -3.06 22.58 -30.50
C VAL A 742 -2.57 22.01 -31.83
N LEU A 743 -3.39 22.08 -32.89
CA LEU A 743 -3.00 21.63 -34.23
C LEU A 743 -1.90 22.52 -34.84
N ARG A 744 -2.03 23.86 -34.73
CA ARG A 744 -1.01 24.82 -35.21
C ARG A 744 0.36 24.65 -34.57
N HIS A 745 0.39 24.15 -33.33
CA HIS A 745 1.61 23.91 -32.57
C HIS A 745 1.85 22.41 -32.32
N TRP A 746 1.34 21.54 -33.21
CA TRP A 746 1.31 20.09 -33.00
C TRP A 746 2.68 19.51 -32.63
N GLU A 747 3.70 19.70 -33.47
CA GLU A 747 5.05 19.19 -33.22
C GLU A 747 5.61 19.60 -31.85
N LEU A 748 5.52 20.89 -31.52
CA LEU A 748 6.03 21.45 -30.25
C LEU A 748 5.30 20.86 -29.03
N LEU A 749 3.96 20.76 -29.12
CA LEU A 749 3.12 20.31 -28.01
C LEU A 749 3.14 18.78 -27.87
N HIS A 750 3.17 18.05 -28.97
CA HIS A 750 3.32 16.60 -29.00
C HIS A 750 4.67 16.19 -28.43
N HIS A 751 5.77 16.80 -28.90
CA HIS A 751 7.09 16.53 -28.34
C HIS A 751 7.12 16.80 -26.82
N LYS A 752 6.78 18.03 -26.40
CA LYS A 752 6.90 18.44 -25.00
C LYS A 752 5.96 17.74 -24.02
N TYR A 753 4.73 17.44 -24.43
CA TYR A 753 3.68 16.95 -23.53
C TYR A 753 3.21 15.52 -23.81
N ILE A 754 3.66 14.88 -24.89
CA ILE A 754 3.32 13.49 -25.25
C ILE A 754 4.58 12.62 -25.44
N GLU A 755 5.74 13.15 -25.85
CA GLU A 755 6.98 12.38 -26.04
C GLU A 755 7.97 12.54 -24.88
N GLU A 756 8.42 13.76 -24.57
CA GLU A 756 9.27 14.06 -23.39
C GLU A 756 8.60 13.59 -22.08
N CYS A 757 7.25 13.62 -22.03
CA CYS A 757 6.46 13.13 -20.90
C CYS A 757 6.41 11.58 -20.78
N VAL A 758 7.06 10.80 -21.65
CA VAL A 758 7.12 9.33 -21.55
C VAL A 758 8.20 8.86 -20.56
N GLU A 759 9.12 9.72 -20.13
CA GLU A 759 10.04 9.46 -19.00
C GLU A 759 9.35 9.47 -17.62
N THR A 760 8.16 8.86 -17.51
CA THR A 760 7.85 8.06 -16.32
C THR A 760 8.46 6.68 -16.51
N THR A 761 9.79 6.62 -16.56
CA THR A 761 10.56 5.37 -16.50
C THR A 761 10.06 4.58 -15.29
N PRO A 762 9.47 3.38 -15.47
CA PRO A 762 9.17 2.53 -14.33
C PRO A 762 10.53 2.18 -13.73
N LEU A 763 10.81 2.68 -12.51
CA LEU A 763 12.12 2.66 -11.86
C LEU A 763 12.90 1.40 -12.27
N GLU A 764 13.92 1.57 -13.11
CA GLU A 764 14.86 0.48 -13.34
C GLU A 764 15.38 0.10 -11.95
N PRO A 765 15.42 -1.20 -11.60
CA PRO A 765 16.14 -1.60 -10.40
C PRO A 765 17.55 -1.07 -10.56
N LEU A 766 17.99 -0.25 -9.60
CA LEU A 766 19.33 0.37 -9.59
C LEU A 766 20.33 -0.65 -10.13
N ASN A 767 21.02 -0.29 -11.23
CA ASN A 767 21.91 -1.19 -11.97
C ASN A 767 22.68 -2.08 -10.99
N PRO A 768 22.76 -3.41 -11.19
CA PRO A 768 23.22 -4.33 -10.16
C PRO A 768 24.65 -3.98 -9.71
N LEU A 769 24.74 -3.21 -8.61
CA LEU A 769 25.98 -2.62 -8.14
C LEU A 769 26.85 -3.70 -7.49
N SER A 770 27.84 -4.16 -8.24
CA SER A 770 29.08 -4.74 -7.71
C SER A 770 29.80 -3.79 -6.74
N ASP A 771 29.47 -2.51 -6.79
CA ASP A 771 30.28 -1.40 -6.26
C ASP A 771 29.83 -0.94 -4.85
N TRP A 772 28.98 -1.72 -4.16
CA TRP A 772 28.55 -1.47 -2.78
C TRP A 772 29.67 -1.76 -1.76
N ASP A 773 30.73 -0.96 -1.78
CA ASP A 773 31.82 -1.04 -0.81
C ASP A 773 31.46 -0.33 0.51
N PHE A 774 30.84 -1.09 1.43
CA PHE A 774 30.55 -0.65 2.79
C PHE A 774 31.69 -0.96 3.79
N SER A 775 32.92 -1.18 3.33
CA SER A 775 34.06 -1.39 4.24
C SER A 775 34.61 -0.10 4.82
N VAL A 776 34.88 -0.10 6.13
CA VAL A 776 35.56 1.02 6.79
C VAL A 776 37.04 1.03 6.38
N LYS A 777 37.45 2.12 5.73
CA LYS A 777 38.80 2.30 5.16
C LYS A 777 39.83 2.72 6.19
N ASP A 778 41.07 2.22 6.09
CA ASP A 778 42.15 2.53 7.03
C ASP A 778 42.47 4.03 7.09
N ALA A 779 42.31 4.75 5.98
CA ALA A 779 42.44 6.22 5.94
C ALA A 779 41.33 6.94 6.73
N GLN A 780 40.12 6.38 6.77
CA GLN A 780 38.98 6.88 7.53
C GLN A 780 39.13 6.52 9.01
N VAL A 781 39.59 5.30 9.34
CA VAL A 781 39.99 4.93 10.70
C VAL A 781 41.07 5.88 11.23
N ALA A 782 42.09 6.21 10.43
CA ALA A 782 43.14 7.13 10.84
C ALA A 782 42.61 8.54 11.19
N ARG A 783 41.73 9.12 10.37
CA ARG A 783 41.08 10.40 10.68
C ARG A 783 40.27 10.32 11.98
N VAL A 784 39.54 9.23 12.21
CA VAL A 784 38.70 9.08 13.42
C VAL A 784 39.54 8.81 14.67
N VAL A 785 40.62 8.03 14.60
CA VAL A 785 41.54 7.84 15.74
C VAL A 785 42.19 9.16 16.13
N GLN A 786 42.68 9.94 15.16
CA GLN A 786 43.21 11.29 15.41
C GLN A 786 42.14 12.19 16.07
N HIS A 787 40.94 12.26 15.50
CA HIS A 787 39.84 13.06 16.04
C HIS A 787 39.43 12.61 17.47
N MET A 788 39.46 11.32 17.78
CA MET A 788 39.19 10.79 19.13
C MET A 788 40.30 11.11 20.15
N VAL A 789 41.52 11.43 19.71
CA VAL A 789 42.58 12.00 20.57
C VAL A 789 42.41 13.51 20.72
N GLU A 790 42.09 14.23 19.63
CA GLU A 790 41.87 15.69 19.63
C GLU A 790 40.67 16.10 20.50
N GLU A 791 39.54 15.38 20.41
CA GLU A 791 38.35 15.53 21.27
C GLU A 791 38.53 14.89 22.67
N ARG A 792 39.74 14.43 23.01
CA ARG A 792 40.11 13.89 24.34
C ARG A 792 39.28 12.70 24.81
N VAL A 793 38.78 11.88 23.87
CA VAL A 793 38.02 10.67 24.17
C VAL A 793 38.97 9.53 24.58
N LEU A 794 40.09 9.38 23.87
CA LEU A 794 41.10 8.34 24.13
C LEU A 794 42.19 8.77 25.13
N VAL A 795 42.41 10.08 25.31
CA VAL A 795 43.43 10.65 26.21
C VAL A 795 42.82 11.85 26.93
N ASN A 796 42.74 11.83 28.26
CA ASN A 796 42.15 12.92 29.03
C ASN A 796 42.97 13.28 30.27
N GLU A 797 44.03 14.08 30.06
CA GLU A 797 44.95 14.53 31.12
C GLU A 797 44.26 15.38 32.21
N ASP A 798 43.16 16.07 31.88
CA ASP A 798 42.42 16.94 32.82
C ASP A 798 41.45 16.16 33.72
N GLN A 799 40.94 15.01 33.26
CA GLN A 799 40.06 14.11 34.04
C GLN A 799 40.44 12.63 33.83
N PRO A 800 41.48 12.11 34.52
CA PRO A 800 41.96 10.74 34.34
C PRO A 800 40.96 9.63 34.71
N GLU A 801 39.90 9.95 35.46
CA GLU A 801 38.85 9.00 35.84
C GLU A 801 37.79 8.81 34.72
N ASP A 802 37.79 9.67 33.69
CA ASP A 802 36.90 9.62 32.53
C ASP A 802 37.61 9.11 31.23
N GLU A 803 38.87 8.65 31.33
CA GLU A 803 39.71 8.26 30.19
C GLU A 803 39.28 6.92 29.54
N THR A 804 38.98 6.92 28.23
CA THR A 804 38.53 5.71 27.52
C THR A 804 39.69 4.97 26.86
N LYS A 805 40.47 4.22 27.67
CA LYS A 805 41.60 3.37 27.20
C LYS A 805 41.20 2.23 26.22
N LEU A 806 39.90 1.96 26.06
CA LEU A 806 39.35 0.90 25.20
C LEU A 806 37.96 1.30 24.66
N ALA A 807 37.82 1.36 23.34
CA ALA A 807 36.56 1.67 22.66
C ALA A 807 36.26 0.70 21.52
N VAL A 808 34.98 0.37 21.34
CA VAL A 808 34.46 -0.24 20.10
C VAL A 808 33.83 0.87 19.28
N VAL A 809 34.16 0.96 18.00
CA VAL A 809 33.74 2.07 17.12
C VAL A 809 33.04 1.50 15.89
N TYR A 810 31.89 2.08 15.54
CA TYR A 810 31.12 1.73 14.36
C TYR A 810 30.99 2.92 13.42
N ASP A 811 31.03 2.65 12.13
CA ASP A 811 30.67 3.61 11.10
C ASP A 811 29.16 3.54 10.85
N LEU A 812 28.44 4.61 11.13
CA LEU A 812 26.98 4.62 11.06
C LEU A 812 26.46 4.71 9.62
N ASP A 813 27.28 5.11 8.66
CA ASP A 813 26.92 5.13 7.24
C ASP A 813 27.27 3.79 6.58
N ALA A 814 28.38 3.15 6.96
CA ALA A 814 28.69 1.78 6.55
C ALA A 814 27.60 0.77 6.95
N ILE A 815 27.02 0.89 8.16
CA ILE A 815 25.89 0.06 8.60
C ILE A 815 24.67 0.23 7.67
N ASP A 816 24.36 1.46 7.27
CA ASP A 816 23.23 1.73 6.39
C ASP A 816 23.50 1.19 4.98
N MET A 817 24.70 1.43 4.44
CA MET A 817 25.12 0.91 3.14
C MET A 817 25.12 -0.63 3.13
N ALA A 818 25.54 -1.31 4.20
CA ALA A 818 25.49 -2.76 4.31
C ALA A 818 24.06 -3.33 4.22
N PHE A 819 23.08 -2.66 4.82
CA PHE A 819 21.67 -3.04 4.70
C PHE A 819 21.08 -2.71 3.32
N GLN A 820 21.44 -1.56 2.71
CA GLN A 820 20.98 -1.20 1.37
C GLN A 820 21.60 -2.10 0.27
N ALA A 821 22.87 -2.47 0.40
CA ALA A 821 23.54 -3.43 -0.47
C ALA A 821 22.86 -4.81 -0.42
N LEU A 822 22.47 -5.27 0.77
CA LEU A 822 21.68 -6.49 0.93
C LEU A 822 20.32 -6.38 0.23
N LEU A 823 19.55 -5.34 0.51
CA LEU A 823 18.19 -5.16 -0.02
C LEU A 823 18.15 -4.98 -1.54
N THR A 824 19.14 -4.28 -2.13
CA THR A 824 19.20 -4.01 -3.57
C THR A 824 19.75 -5.18 -4.39
N SER A 825 20.52 -6.09 -3.78
CA SER A 825 21.05 -7.27 -4.49
C SER A 825 19.99 -8.32 -4.81
N PHE A 826 18.92 -8.40 -4.00
CA PHE A 826 17.90 -9.46 -4.09
C PHE A 826 16.56 -8.96 -4.67
N PRO A 827 15.76 -9.83 -5.32
CA PRO A 827 14.40 -9.49 -5.76
C PRO A 827 13.45 -9.21 -4.58
N VAL A 828 12.44 -8.36 -4.80
CA VAL A 828 11.44 -7.91 -3.80
C VAL A 828 10.67 -9.03 -3.09
N HIS A 829 10.63 -10.27 -3.62
CA HIS A 829 10.01 -11.42 -2.97
C HIS A 829 10.94 -12.23 -2.05
N PHE A 830 12.19 -11.80 -1.91
CA PHE A 830 13.10 -12.24 -0.86
C PHE A 830 12.91 -11.35 0.38
N GLU A 831 12.63 -11.97 1.51
CA GLU A 831 12.61 -11.33 2.82
C GLU A 831 13.99 -11.47 3.50
N HIS A 832 14.42 -10.41 4.18
CA HIS A 832 15.69 -10.40 4.90
C HIS A 832 15.47 -10.37 6.42
N ARG A 833 16.34 -11.08 7.15
CA ARG A 833 16.44 -11.09 8.61
C ARG A 833 17.91 -10.88 8.98
N PHE A 834 18.21 -9.91 9.83
CA PHE A 834 19.56 -9.74 10.37
C PHE A 834 19.78 -10.71 11.52
N ALA A 835 20.82 -11.53 11.43
CA ALA A 835 21.19 -12.49 12.46
C ALA A 835 21.78 -11.78 13.68
N MET A 836 20.93 -11.38 14.63
CA MET A 836 21.31 -10.41 15.68
C MET A 836 22.33 -10.95 16.67
N LYS A 837 22.48 -12.29 16.74
CA LYS A 837 23.61 -12.97 17.41
C LYS A 837 25.00 -12.50 16.94
N SER A 838 25.11 -11.89 15.76
CA SER A 838 26.36 -11.27 15.28
C SER A 838 26.65 -9.92 15.92
N CYS A 839 25.63 -9.08 16.16
CA CYS A 839 25.73 -7.79 16.82
C CYS A 839 24.40 -7.41 17.54
N PRO A 840 24.21 -7.80 18.81
CA PRO A 840 22.98 -7.56 19.57
C PRO A 840 22.93 -6.15 20.20
N LEU A 841 23.62 -5.17 19.61
CA LEU A 841 23.65 -3.80 20.12
C LEU A 841 22.38 -3.06 19.69
N SER A 842 21.66 -2.47 20.65
CA SER A 842 20.32 -1.89 20.43
C SER A 842 20.24 -0.84 19.32
N PHE A 843 21.32 -0.13 19.02
CA PHE A 843 21.36 0.83 17.89
C PHE A 843 21.46 0.09 16.54
N PHE A 844 22.27 -0.97 16.45
CA PHE A 844 22.47 -1.76 15.23
C PHE A 844 21.18 -2.50 14.87
N ILE A 845 20.52 -3.10 15.87
CA ILE A 845 19.22 -3.74 15.72
C ILE A 845 18.15 -2.73 15.25
N LYS A 846 18.17 -1.50 15.78
CA LYS A 846 17.30 -0.42 15.30
C LYS A 846 17.58 -0.07 13.84
N ARG A 847 18.85 0.10 13.42
CA ARG A 847 19.17 0.34 12.00
C ARG A 847 18.69 -0.77 11.09
N ALA A 848 18.70 -2.04 11.52
CA ALA A 848 18.09 -3.14 10.77
C ALA A 848 16.58 -2.91 10.56
N ILE A 849 15.82 -2.72 11.65
CA ILE A 849 14.36 -2.49 11.62
C ILE A 849 14.01 -1.24 10.80
N GLU A 850 14.76 -0.16 10.97
CA GLU A 850 14.58 1.12 10.27
C GLU A 850 14.89 1.03 8.77
N ASN A 851 15.85 0.17 8.38
CA ASN A 851 16.11 -0.20 6.97
C ASN A 851 15.14 -1.30 6.46
N ASP A 852 14.08 -1.63 7.19
CA ASP A 852 13.08 -2.65 6.84
C ASP A 852 13.59 -4.10 6.77
N VAL A 853 14.70 -4.39 7.47
CA VAL A 853 15.23 -5.74 7.66
C VAL A 853 14.68 -6.30 8.98
N GLY A 854 14.14 -7.52 8.95
CA GLY A 854 13.68 -8.23 10.15
C GLY A 854 14.84 -8.79 10.98
N LEU A 855 14.56 -9.70 11.92
CA LEU A 855 15.57 -10.24 12.83
C LEU A 855 15.51 -11.76 12.94
N GLU A 856 16.67 -12.42 12.89
CA GLU A 856 16.84 -13.79 13.35
C GLU A 856 17.42 -13.75 14.77
N CYS A 857 16.78 -14.50 15.67
CA CYS A 857 17.10 -14.55 17.09
C CYS A 857 17.43 -16.00 17.49
N ALA A 858 18.60 -16.21 18.09
CA ALA A 858 19.05 -17.51 18.60
C ALA A 858 18.71 -17.73 20.08
N SER A 859 18.02 -16.78 20.75
CA SER A 859 17.50 -16.98 22.11
C SER A 859 16.17 -16.25 22.37
N ILE A 860 15.44 -16.71 23.38
CA ILE A 860 14.23 -16.04 23.86
C ILE A 860 14.47 -14.62 24.39
N VAL A 861 15.70 -14.32 24.81
CA VAL A 861 16.09 -12.97 25.25
C VAL A 861 16.23 -12.05 24.05
N GLU A 862 16.83 -12.55 22.96
CA GLU A 862 16.92 -11.83 21.68
C GLU A 862 15.54 -11.58 21.08
N VAL A 863 14.63 -12.56 21.08
CA VAL A 863 13.23 -12.36 20.65
C VAL A 863 12.55 -11.26 21.46
N LYS A 864 12.73 -11.23 22.79
CA LYS A 864 12.19 -10.17 23.66
C LYS A 864 12.86 -8.81 23.43
N HIS A 865 14.13 -8.79 23.04
CA HIS A 865 14.87 -7.57 22.71
C HIS A 865 14.40 -6.98 21.38
N ALA A 866 14.24 -7.81 20.35
CA ALA A 866 13.66 -7.48 19.05
C ALA A 866 12.24 -6.88 19.19
N LEU A 867 11.34 -7.56 19.91
CA LEU A 867 10.00 -7.07 20.22
C LEU A 867 10.02 -5.73 20.99
N ARG A 868 10.91 -5.59 21.97
CA ARG A 868 11.05 -4.36 22.78
C ARG A 868 11.63 -3.18 21.99
N LEU A 869 12.36 -3.44 20.90
CA LEU A 869 12.84 -2.41 19.97
C LEU A 869 11.85 -2.09 18.85
N GLY A 870 10.68 -2.73 18.81
CA GLY A 870 9.60 -2.44 17.87
C GLY A 870 9.61 -3.27 16.58
N CYS A 871 10.43 -4.32 16.49
CA CYS A 871 10.38 -5.24 15.35
C CYS A 871 9.01 -5.96 15.31
N PRO A 872 8.27 -5.94 14.18
CA PRO A 872 7.00 -6.65 14.06
C PRO A 872 7.19 -8.16 14.30
N PRO A 873 6.32 -8.86 15.06
CA PRO A 873 6.54 -10.27 15.41
C PRO A 873 6.73 -11.20 14.20
N HIS A 874 5.94 -10.99 13.14
CA HIS A 874 6.03 -11.73 11.87
C HIS A 874 7.31 -11.42 11.06
N ARG A 875 8.18 -10.52 11.53
CA ARG A 875 9.51 -10.25 10.97
C ARG A 875 10.64 -10.66 11.93
N ILE A 876 10.30 -11.43 12.97
CA ILE A 876 11.24 -12.10 13.86
C ILE A 876 11.17 -13.61 13.59
N VAL A 877 12.32 -14.26 13.47
CA VAL A 877 12.49 -15.71 13.34
C VAL A 877 13.26 -16.23 14.57
N PHE A 878 12.78 -17.28 15.24
CA PHE A 878 13.38 -17.81 16.47
C PHE A 878 14.07 -19.18 16.27
N ASP A 879 15.39 -19.14 16.05
CA ASP A 879 16.20 -20.26 15.57
C ASP A 879 17.29 -20.69 16.57
N SER A 880 16.85 -21.32 17.65
CA SER A 880 17.69 -21.98 18.64
C SER A 880 17.61 -23.52 18.52
N PRO A 881 18.71 -24.27 18.69
CA PRO A 881 18.68 -25.74 18.83
C PRO A 881 18.20 -26.22 20.21
N CYS A 882 17.78 -25.30 21.08
CA CYS A 882 17.38 -25.59 22.45
C CYS A 882 16.31 -24.56 22.89
N LYS A 883 15.07 -24.72 22.40
CA LYS A 883 13.92 -23.93 22.85
C LYS A 883 13.20 -24.68 23.97
N THR A 884 12.92 -24.05 25.12
CA THR A 884 12.05 -24.69 26.11
C THR A 884 10.59 -24.61 25.68
N ARG A 885 9.72 -25.48 26.23
CA ARG A 885 8.26 -25.39 26.08
C ARG A 885 7.72 -23.97 26.34
N ARG A 886 8.31 -23.24 27.30
CA ARG A 886 7.94 -21.86 27.63
C ARG A 886 8.38 -20.84 26.58
N ASP A 887 9.52 -21.07 25.93
CA ASP A 887 10.05 -20.19 24.90
C ASP A 887 9.28 -20.36 23.59
N LEU A 888 8.98 -21.61 23.22
CA LEU A 888 8.08 -21.96 22.12
C LEU A 888 6.70 -21.32 22.32
N GLN A 889 6.08 -21.54 23.48
CA GLN A 889 4.78 -20.95 23.80
C GLN A 889 4.81 -19.41 23.78
N PHE A 890 5.88 -18.78 24.28
CA PHE A 890 6.01 -17.32 24.24
C PHE A 890 6.14 -16.79 22.81
N ALA A 891 7.00 -17.40 21.98
CA ALA A 891 7.22 -16.97 20.60
C ALA A 891 5.94 -17.15 19.76
N ILE A 892 5.30 -18.32 19.84
CA ILE A 892 4.05 -18.62 19.12
C ILE A 892 2.94 -17.66 19.53
N ASN A 893 2.72 -17.45 20.84
CA ASN A 893 1.70 -16.53 21.35
C ASN A 893 2.01 -15.05 21.03
N ALA A 894 3.27 -14.70 20.79
CA ALA A 894 3.66 -13.35 20.36
C ALA A 894 3.49 -13.13 18.84
N GLY A 895 3.22 -14.18 18.06
CA GLY A 895 3.16 -14.11 16.59
C GLY A 895 4.52 -14.14 15.90
N VAL A 896 5.55 -14.67 16.56
CA VAL A 896 6.93 -14.81 16.05
C VAL A 896 7.05 -16.07 15.20
N GLU A 897 7.80 -16.02 14.09
CA GLU A 897 8.08 -17.20 13.26
C GLU A 897 9.04 -18.15 13.98
N VAL A 898 8.82 -19.47 13.85
CA VAL A 898 9.62 -20.47 14.58
C VAL A 898 9.99 -21.64 13.66
N ASN A 899 11.28 -21.88 13.44
CA ASN A 899 11.75 -23.15 12.90
C ASN A 899 12.03 -24.13 14.04
N ALA A 900 11.31 -25.24 14.09
CA ALA A 900 11.68 -26.35 14.96
C ALA A 900 13.04 -26.90 14.53
N ASP A 901 13.94 -27.18 15.48
CA ASP A 901 15.27 -27.69 15.16
C ASP A 901 15.28 -29.24 15.05
N ASN A 902 14.29 -29.91 15.64
CA ASN A 902 14.18 -31.37 15.69
C ASN A 902 12.71 -31.83 15.87
N PHE A 903 12.47 -33.15 15.84
CA PHE A 903 11.13 -33.73 15.98
C PHE A 903 10.51 -33.56 17.37
N ASP A 904 11.30 -33.49 18.44
CA ASP A 904 10.78 -33.32 19.81
C ASP A 904 10.22 -31.89 20.00
N GLU A 905 10.87 -30.89 19.39
CA GLU A 905 10.31 -29.53 19.28
C GLU A 905 9.04 -29.51 18.41
N LEU A 906 8.96 -30.28 17.31
CA LEU A 906 7.72 -30.39 16.52
C LEU A 906 6.57 -31.03 17.29
N ASP A 907 6.84 -32.06 18.09
CA ASP A 907 5.82 -32.69 18.94
C ASP A 907 5.30 -31.71 20.00
N ILE A 908 6.19 -30.92 20.63
CA ILE A 908 5.80 -29.82 21.54
C ILE A 908 4.96 -28.75 20.83
N ILE A 909 5.33 -28.35 19.62
CA ILE A 909 4.56 -27.35 18.86
C ILE A 909 3.20 -27.92 18.47
N ARG A 910 3.09 -29.20 18.11
CA ARG A 910 1.81 -29.85 17.83
C ARG A 910 0.90 -29.88 19.07
N GLU A 911 1.41 -30.22 20.24
CA GLU A 911 0.63 -30.14 21.50
C GLU A 911 0.06 -28.73 21.72
N HIS A 912 0.85 -27.68 21.47
CA HIS A 912 0.40 -26.29 21.59
C HIS A 912 -0.59 -25.88 20.48
N ALA A 913 -0.39 -26.34 19.25
CA ALA A 913 -1.29 -26.12 18.12
C ALA A 913 -2.67 -26.74 18.38
N GLU A 914 -2.71 -28.02 18.75
CA GLU A 914 -3.94 -28.76 19.06
C GLU A 914 -4.73 -28.09 20.20
N ALA A 915 -4.04 -27.63 21.26
CA ALA A 915 -4.67 -26.90 22.36
C ALA A 915 -5.32 -25.57 21.94
N ILE A 916 -4.75 -24.87 20.95
CA ILE A 916 -5.32 -23.64 20.38
C ILE A 916 -6.56 -23.97 19.53
N PHE A 917 -6.46 -24.97 18.65
CA PHE A 917 -7.55 -25.36 17.74
C PHE A 917 -8.77 -25.99 18.45
N GLN A 918 -8.63 -26.51 19.68
CA GLN A 918 -9.74 -27.10 20.44
C GLN A 918 -10.63 -26.05 21.15
N SER A 919 -10.19 -24.79 21.27
CA SER A 919 -10.97 -23.74 21.94
C SER A 919 -12.10 -23.19 21.06
N SER A 920 -13.35 -23.34 21.51
CA SER A 920 -14.55 -23.04 20.70
C SER A 920 -15.23 -21.72 21.09
N PHE A 921 -15.26 -20.74 20.16
CA PHE A 921 -16.03 -19.48 20.20
C PHE A 921 -15.64 -18.44 21.29
N PRO A 922 -15.99 -17.13 21.16
CA PRO A 922 -16.95 -16.53 20.23
C PRO A 922 -16.40 -15.48 19.24
N GLU A 923 -17.31 -14.93 18.44
CA GLU A 923 -17.10 -13.76 17.57
C GLU A 923 -16.67 -12.49 18.35
N CYS A 924 -16.24 -11.46 17.62
CA CYS A 924 -15.87 -10.12 18.13
C CYS A 924 -14.50 -9.96 18.82
N THR A 925 -13.41 -10.40 18.18
CA THR A 925 -12.07 -9.80 18.40
C THR A 925 -11.21 -9.87 17.12
N PRO A 926 -10.32 -8.90 16.82
CA PRO A 926 -9.57 -8.90 15.56
C PRO A 926 -8.45 -9.95 15.51
N ARG A 927 -8.65 -11.00 14.70
CA ARG A 927 -7.62 -11.88 14.06
C ARG A 927 -6.38 -12.29 14.89
N TYR A 928 -6.54 -12.62 16.17
CA TYR A 928 -5.58 -13.48 16.91
C TYR A 928 -6.19 -14.82 17.37
N ALA A 929 -7.47 -15.08 17.07
CA ALA A 929 -8.08 -16.39 17.17
C ALA A 929 -8.09 -17.06 15.79
N GLY A 930 -7.36 -18.18 15.63
CA GLY A 930 -7.50 -19.11 14.50
C GLY A 930 -6.21 -19.53 13.78
N ASN A 931 -5.26 -18.62 13.56
CA ASN A 931 -4.04 -18.92 12.79
C ASN A 931 -2.79 -18.84 13.67
N LEU A 932 -1.95 -19.87 13.60
CA LEU A 932 -0.58 -19.84 14.13
C LEU A 932 0.32 -18.91 13.27
N PRO A 933 1.43 -18.38 13.81
CA PRO A 933 2.49 -17.80 12.98
C PRO A 933 3.10 -18.86 12.05
N ARG A 934 3.92 -18.43 11.08
CA ARG A 934 4.67 -19.34 10.20
C ARG A 934 5.53 -20.28 11.06
N ILE A 935 5.15 -21.56 11.11
CA ILE A 935 5.97 -22.63 11.70
C ILE A 935 6.70 -23.36 10.59
N GLY A 936 8.01 -23.50 10.75
CA GLY A 936 8.87 -24.28 9.88
C GLY A 936 9.61 -25.42 10.58
N LEU A 937 10.32 -26.21 9.79
CA LEU A 937 11.29 -27.20 10.26
C LEU A 937 12.66 -26.86 9.68
N ARG A 938 13.68 -26.88 10.53
CA ARG A 938 15.08 -26.80 10.11
C ARG A 938 15.56 -28.15 9.60
N ILE A 939 16.10 -28.12 8.39
CA ILE A 939 16.67 -29.22 7.65
C ILE A 939 18.19 -29.07 7.65
N ASN A 940 18.88 -30.19 7.90
CA ASN A 940 20.30 -30.33 7.66
C ASN A 940 20.48 -31.05 6.30
N PRO A 941 20.96 -30.35 5.26
CA PRO A 941 20.98 -30.86 3.88
C PRO A 941 22.12 -31.86 3.58
N LEU A 942 22.91 -32.24 4.59
CA LEU A 942 23.96 -33.28 4.50
C LEU A 942 25.08 -33.02 3.46
N LEU A 943 25.32 -31.75 3.12
CA LEU A 943 26.33 -31.31 2.13
C LEU A 943 27.79 -31.46 2.58
N GLY A 944 28.02 -31.94 3.81
CA GLY A 944 29.36 -32.20 4.35
C GLY A 944 29.92 -31.02 5.16
N ALA A 945 31.24 -30.88 5.13
CA ALA A 945 31.95 -29.81 5.81
C ALA A 945 32.69 -28.92 4.82
N GLY A 946 32.63 -27.61 5.04
CA GLY A 946 33.53 -26.64 4.42
C GLY A 946 34.93 -26.72 5.04
N THR A 947 35.80 -25.77 4.69
CA THR A 947 37.19 -25.74 5.19
C THR A 947 37.27 -25.63 6.71
N ASN A 948 36.25 -25.05 7.35
CA ASN A 948 36.11 -24.95 8.80
C ASN A 948 35.07 -25.94 9.35
N SER A 949 35.55 -27.11 9.81
CA SER A 949 34.71 -28.16 10.39
C SER A 949 33.90 -27.71 11.62
N CYS A 950 34.43 -26.78 12.43
CA CYS A 950 33.73 -26.24 13.60
C CYS A 950 32.64 -25.19 13.28
N LEU A 951 32.53 -24.75 12.02
CA LEU A 951 31.48 -23.84 11.53
C LEU A 951 30.55 -24.50 10.50
N SER A 952 30.82 -25.77 10.18
CA SER A 952 30.05 -26.57 9.22
C SER A 952 28.91 -27.30 9.94
N VAL A 953 27.65 -26.95 9.61
CA VAL A 953 26.47 -27.54 10.28
C VAL A 953 25.70 -28.51 9.39
N SER A 954 26.15 -28.76 8.15
CA SER A 954 25.55 -29.69 7.18
C SER A 954 26.14 -31.10 7.22
N THR A 955 26.51 -31.60 8.40
CA THR A 955 27.10 -32.94 8.58
C THR A 955 26.13 -33.89 9.29
N VAL A 956 26.26 -35.20 9.09
CA VAL A 956 25.40 -36.22 9.75
C VAL A 956 25.47 -36.15 11.29
N GLN A 957 26.58 -35.65 11.85
CA GLN A 957 26.80 -35.50 13.29
C GLN A 957 26.51 -34.08 13.80
N SER A 958 25.91 -33.21 12.98
CA SER A 958 25.50 -31.86 13.39
C SER A 958 24.41 -31.90 14.46
N LYS A 959 24.46 -30.95 15.39
CA LYS A 959 23.45 -30.74 16.43
C LYS A 959 22.30 -29.81 16.02
N PHE A 960 22.22 -29.47 14.72
CA PHE A 960 21.29 -28.47 14.18
C PHE A 960 20.48 -29.09 13.05
N GLY A 961 19.15 -29.02 13.16
CA GLY A 961 18.22 -29.45 12.11
C GLY A 961 18.09 -30.97 11.96
N VAL A 962 17.00 -31.41 11.35
CA VAL A 962 16.81 -32.83 11.01
C VAL A 962 17.70 -33.19 9.81
N PRO A 963 18.64 -34.16 9.93
CA PRO A 963 19.48 -34.60 8.82
C PRO A 963 18.62 -35.30 7.76
N LEU A 964 18.71 -34.84 6.50
CA LEU A 964 17.83 -35.29 5.40
C LEU A 964 18.24 -36.66 4.82
N THR A 965 18.29 -37.68 5.68
CA THR A 965 18.39 -39.10 5.26
C THR A 965 17.10 -39.52 4.52
N PRO A 966 17.11 -40.60 3.71
CA PRO A 966 15.91 -41.07 3.03
C PRO A 966 14.72 -41.37 3.97
N GLU A 967 15.02 -41.91 5.16
CA GLU A 967 14.04 -42.17 6.21
C GLU A 967 13.46 -40.88 6.80
N ASN A 968 14.31 -39.90 7.12
CA ASN A 968 13.85 -38.60 7.60
C ASN A 968 13.10 -37.81 6.51
N ARG A 969 13.51 -37.86 5.24
CA ARG A 969 12.81 -37.22 4.09
C ARG A 969 11.36 -37.71 4.02
N ALA A 970 11.15 -39.03 4.08
CA ALA A 970 9.81 -39.62 4.15
C ALA A 970 9.03 -39.21 5.42
N ARG A 971 9.67 -39.23 6.60
CA ARG A 971 9.05 -38.82 7.88
C ARG A 971 8.62 -37.34 7.87
N ILE A 972 9.43 -36.46 7.28
CA ILE A 972 9.14 -35.02 7.15
C ILE A 972 7.92 -34.82 6.24
N ILE A 973 7.91 -35.42 5.05
CA ILE A 973 6.78 -35.30 4.11
C ILE A 973 5.47 -35.76 4.78
N ALA A 974 5.50 -36.92 5.45
CA ALA A 974 4.35 -37.44 6.19
C ALA A 974 3.88 -36.47 7.31
N PHE A 975 4.82 -35.84 8.03
CA PHE A 975 4.50 -34.87 9.09
C PHE A 975 3.83 -33.60 8.53
N PHE A 976 4.33 -33.03 7.43
CA PHE A 976 3.72 -31.87 6.77
C PHE A 976 2.35 -32.17 6.15
N CYS A 977 2.14 -33.39 5.61
CA CYS A 977 0.81 -33.83 5.17
C CYS A 977 -0.17 -33.96 6.34
N ALA A 978 0.28 -34.45 7.50
CA ALA A 978 -0.54 -34.61 8.70
C ALA A 978 -0.80 -33.31 9.47
N ASN A 979 0.03 -32.26 9.28
CA ASN A 979 -0.03 -31.01 10.04
C ASN A 979 -0.17 -29.79 9.10
N PRO A 980 -1.39 -29.47 8.61
CA PRO A 980 -1.61 -28.43 7.60
C PRO A 980 -1.13 -27.01 7.98
N TRP A 981 -0.88 -26.75 9.26
CA TRP A 981 -0.36 -25.49 9.79
C TRP A 981 1.15 -25.30 9.60
N MET A 982 1.90 -26.37 9.30
CA MET A 982 3.31 -26.26 8.92
C MET A 982 3.46 -25.69 7.51
N THR A 983 4.23 -24.61 7.37
CA THR A 983 4.30 -23.81 6.14
C THR A 983 5.70 -23.31 5.79
N GLY A 984 6.67 -23.42 6.71
CA GLY A 984 8.07 -23.07 6.46
C GLY A 984 8.98 -24.30 6.29
N LEU A 985 10.03 -24.14 5.49
CA LEU A 985 11.25 -24.96 5.59
C LEU A 985 12.44 -24.03 5.80
N HIS A 986 13.40 -24.47 6.61
CA HIS A 986 14.66 -23.75 6.86
C HIS A 986 15.86 -24.64 6.56
N ALA A 987 16.91 -24.07 5.99
CA ALA A 987 18.25 -24.63 6.03
C ALA A 987 19.26 -23.52 6.27
N HIS A 988 20.31 -23.81 7.03
CA HIS A 988 21.49 -22.97 7.15
C HIS A 988 22.69 -23.89 7.00
N VAL A 989 23.51 -23.69 5.96
CA VAL A 989 24.51 -24.69 5.55
C VAL A 989 25.74 -24.69 6.45
N GLY A 990 26.20 -23.50 6.84
CA GLY A 990 27.40 -23.25 7.63
C GLY A 990 27.79 -21.78 7.58
N SER A 991 29.00 -21.44 8.05
CA SER A 991 29.57 -20.10 7.95
C SER A 991 31.10 -20.16 7.75
N GLN A 992 31.70 -19.06 7.27
CA GLN A 992 33.14 -18.82 7.09
C GLN A 992 33.95 -20.07 6.67
N GLY A 993 34.08 -20.32 5.36
CA GLY A 993 34.74 -21.52 4.83
C GLY A 993 33.81 -22.49 4.09
N CYS A 994 32.53 -22.12 3.92
CA CYS A 994 31.65 -22.69 2.91
C CYS A 994 31.74 -21.84 1.63
N SER A 995 31.81 -22.43 0.44
CA SER A 995 31.78 -21.68 -0.82
C SER A 995 30.35 -21.24 -1.20
N LEU A 996 30.21 -20.33 -2.17
CA LEU A 996 28.90 -19.88 -2.65
C LEU A 996 28.07 -21.04 -3.23
N GLU A 997 28.71 -21.99 -3.90
CA GLU A 997 28.10 -23.21 -4.44
C GLU A 997 27.61 -24.13 -3.32
N MET A 998 28.37 -24.24 -2.22
CA MET A 998 27.94 -25.02 -1.06
C MET A 998 26.72 -24.40 -0.38
N LEU A 999 26.64 -23.05 -0.32
CA LEU A 999 25.47 -22.34 0.19
C LEU A 999 24.24 -22.52 -0.74
N SER A 1000 24.41 -22.31 -2.05
CA SER A 1000 23.31 -22.42 -3.02
C SER A 1000 22.78 -23.86 -3.16
N GLN A 1001 23.64 -24.87 -3.08
CA GLN A 1001 23.21 -26.28 -3.06
C GLN A 1001 22.29 -26.59 -1.87
N GLY A 1002 22.44 -25.89 -0.74
CA GLY A 1002 21.50 -25.99 0.39
C GLY A 1002 20.10 -25.48 0.03
N ALA A 1003 20.02 -24.40 -0.74
CA ALA A 1003 18.77 -23.86 -1.25
C ALA A 1003 18.13 -24.74 -2.33
N VAL A 1004 18.92 -25.45 -3.15
CA VAL A 1004 18.42 -26.49 -4.08
C VAL A 1004 17.71 -27.60 -3.32
N VAL A 1005 18.39 -28.22 -2.34
CA VAL A 1005 17.82 -29.32 -1.51
C VAL A 1005 16.53 -28.87 -0.80
N LEU A 1006 16.49 -27.62 -0.30
CA LEU A 1006 15.30 -27.06 0.34
C LEU A 1006 14.13 -26.88 -0.65
N SER A 1007 14.43 -26.50 -1.89
CA SER A 1007 13.46 -26.33 -2.98
C SER A 1007 12.88 -27.67 -3.45
N GLU A 1008 13.72 -28.70 -3.59
CA GLU A 1008 13.29 -30.06 -3.94
C GLU A 1008 12.31 -30.61 -2.89
N LEU A 1009 12.71 -30.55 -1.62
CA LEU A 1009 11.88 -31.04 -0.50
C LEU A 1009 10.54 -30.30 -0.43
N ALA A 1010 10.52 -29.00 -0.71
CA ALA A 1010 9.29 -28.22 -0.76
C ALA A 1010 8.34 -28.67 -1.88
N ASN A 1011 8.88 -29.02 -3.05
CA ASN A 1011 8.11 -29.53 -4.18
C ASN A 1011 7.56 -30.94 -3.90
N GLU A 1012 8.32 -31.79 -3.21
CA GLU A 1012 7.86 -33.11 -2.75
C GLU A 1012 6.73 -33.01 -1.72
N ILE A 1013 6.84 -32.08 -0.76
CA ILE A 1013 5.79 -31.83 0.25
C ILE A 1013 4.52 -31.29 -0.42
N ASP A 1014 4.64 -30.31 -1.32
CA ASP A 1014 3.48 -29.73 -2.03
C ASP A 1014 2.79 -30.78 -2.93
N ALA A 1015 3.56 -31.65 -3.60
CA ALA A 1015 3.03 -32.75 -4.40
C ALA A 1015 2.33 -33.81 -3.55
N ALA A 1016 2.94 -34.24 -2.44
CA ALA A 1016 2.34 -35.21 -1.52
C ALA A 1016 1.09 -34.66 -0.78
N ALA A 1017 1.07 -33.36 -0.51
CA ALA A 1017 -0.09 -32.68 0.09
C ALA A 1017 -1.17 -32.28 -0.93
N GLY A 1018 -0.98 -32.54 -2.23
CA GLY A 1018 -1.89 -32.16 -3.32
C GLY A 1018 -2.20 -30.66 -3.42
N THR A 1019 -1.40 -29.82 -2.74
CA THR A 1019 -1.67 -28.41 -2.48
C THR A 1019 -0.35 -27.68 -2.23
N SER A 1020 -0.25 -26.40 -2.58
CA SER A 1020 0.89 -25.59 -2.12
C SER A 1020 0.78 -25.40 -0.59
N ARG A 1021 1.54 -26.22 0.14
CA ARG A 1021 1.68 -26.27 1.61
C ARG A 1021 2.80 -25.36 2.06
N ILE A 1022 3.96 -25.44 1.40
CA ILE A 1022 5.13 -24.62 1.72
C ILE A 1022 4.94 -23.20 1.18
N LYS A 1023 5.09 -22.23 2.09
CA LYS A 1023 4.95 -20.78 1.85
C LYS A 1023 6.24 -20.00 2.10
N VAL A 1024 7.16 -20.54 2.89
CA VAL A 1024 8.46 -19.91 3.17
C VAL A 1024 9.59 -20.90 2.95
N LEU A 1025 10.60 -20.50 2.17
CA LEU A 1025 11.88 -21.17 2.06
C LEU A 1025 12.95 -20.27 2.67
N ASN A 1026 13.30 -20.52 3.94
CA ASN A 1026 14.37 -19.82 4.61
C ASN A 1026 15.69 -20.52 4.30
N ILE A 1027 16.50 -19.93 3.41
CA ILE A 1027 17.80 -20.46 2.98
C ILE A 1027 18.94 -20.02 3.89
N GLY A 1028 18.60 -19.36 5.01
CA GLY A 1028 19.51 -19.02 6.09
C GLY A 1028 20.51 -17.93 5.74
N GLY A 1029 21.52 -17.78 6.60
CA GLY A 1029 22.74 -17.03 6.33
C GLY A 1029 23.90 -17.95 5.96
N GLY A 1030 25.12 -17.44 6.05
CA GLY A 1030 26.35 -18.24 5.91
C GLY A 1030 27.43 -17.61 5.04
N LEU A 1031 27.07 -16.58 4.25
CA LEU A 1031 27.99 -15.77 3.47
C LEU A 1031 29.18 -15.34 4.33
N SER A 1032 30.39 -15.66 3.87
CA SER A 1032 31.64 -15.41 4.56
C SER A 1032 31.98 -13.91 4.59
N THR A 1033 33.03 -13.57 5.33
CA THR A 1033 33.63 -12.24 5.31
C THR A 1033 35.12 -12.38 5.11
N ASN A 1034 35.67 -11.64 4.15
CA ASN A 1034 37.10 -11.43 3.99
C ASN A 1034 37.67 -10.68 5.21
N PHE A 1035 38.76 -11.20 5.78
CA PHE A 1035 39.50 -10.61 6.91
C PHE A 1035 40.98 -10.37 6.58
N GLU A 1036 41.38 -10.56 5.32
CA GLU A 1036 42.76 -10.43 4.85
C GLU A 1036 43.09 -8.98 4.45
N ASN A 1037 42.15 -8.29 3.79
CA ASN A 1037 42.24 -6.89 3.42
C ASN A 1037 40.92 -6.14 3.72
N GLU A 1038 40.73 -4.92 3.18
CA GLU A 1038 39.51 -4.13 3.40
C GLU A 1038 38.27 -4.70 2.68
N ASP A 1039 38.45 -5.33 1.53
CA ASP A 1039 37.40 -5.59 0.53
C ASP A 1039 36.16 -6.31 1.10
N VAL A 1040 34.98 -5.86 0.65
CA VAL A 1040 33.71 -6.56 0.88
C VAL A 1040 33.60 -7.74 -0.08
N SER A 1041 34.18 -8.89 0.30
CA SER A 1041 34.05 -10.13 -0.48
C SER A 1041 33.80 -11.37 0.39
N PRO A 1042 33.03 -12.37 -0.12
CA PRO A 1042 32.15 -12.28 -1.28
C PRO A 1042 30.94 -11.36 -1.02
N THR A 1043 30.45 -10.71 -2.06
CA THR A 1043 29.31 -9.78 -2.05
C THR A 1043 27.96 -10.51 -2.04
N PHE A 1044 26.90 -9.75 -1.74
CA PHE A 1044 25.52 -10.23 -1.90
C PHE A 1044 25.16 -10.47 -3.37
N ALA A 1045 25.68 -9.66 -4.30
CA ALA A 1045 25.45 -9.79 -5.73
C ALA A 1045 26.04 -11.10 -6.29
N GLU A 1046 27.30 -11.42 -5.99
CA GLU A 1046 27.94 -12.70 -6.39
C GLU A 1046 27.16 -13.91 -5.87
N TYR A 1047 26.67 -13.86 -4.62
CA TYR A 1047 25.84 -14.95 -4.09
C TYR A 1047 24.49 -15.05 -4.82
N VAL A 1048 23.87 -13.94 -5.21
CA VAL A 1048 22.65 -13.92 -6.02
C VAL A 1048 22.89 -14.49 -7.43
N GLU A 1049 24.04 -14.24 -8.06
CA GLU A 1049 24.40 -14.86 -9.34
C GLU A 1049 24.54 -16.38 -9.23
N VAL A 1050 25.23 -16.87 -8.19
CA VAL A 1050 25.35 -18.31 -7.93
C VAL A 1050 23.97 -18.92 -7.59
N LEU A 1051 23.10 -18.23 -6.85
CA LEU A 1051 21.73 -18.68 -6.62
C LEU A 1051 20.89 -18.71 -7.90
N ARG A 1052 21.03 -17.74 -8.82
CA ARG A 1052 20.35 -17.78 -10.13
C ARG A 1052 20.81 -18.96 -11.00
N ARG A 1053 22.10 -19.33 -10.90
CA ARG A 1053 22.72 -20.43 -11.66
C ARG A 1053 22.32 -21.81 -11.14
N GLU A 1054 22.42 -22.03 -9.83
CA GLU A 1054 22.20 -23.34 -9.21
C GLU A 1054 20.75 -23.57 -8.73
N ALA A 1055 20.05 -22.51 -8.32
CA ALA A 1055 18.71 -22.56 -7.72
C ALA A 1055 17.69 -21.58 -8.38
N PRO A 1056 17.54 -21.57 -9.72
CA PRO A 1056 16.70 -20.61 -10.45
C PRO A 1056 15.23 -20.58 -9.97
N GLN A 1057 14.70 -21.71 -9.49
CA GLN A 1057 13.34 -21.83 -8.96
C GLN A 1057 13.03 -20.91 -7.76
N LEU A 1058 14.04 -20.35 -7.08
CA LEU A 1058 13.85 -19.33 -6.04
C LEU A 1058 13.43 -17.97 -6.62
N PHE A 1059 13.71 -17.71 -7.90
CA PHE A 1059 13.43 -16.44 -8.56
C PHE A 1059 12.06 -16.44 -9.28
N GLU A 1060 11.44 -17.61 -9.42
CA GLU A 1060 10.10 -17.78 -9.96
C GLU A 1060 9.03 -17.30 -8.97
N ARG A 1061 8.02 -16.55 -9.46
CA ARG A 1061 6.89 -16.05 -8.65
C ARG A 1061 5.84 -17.14 -8.37
N THR A 1062 6.27 -18.21 -7.72
CA THR A 1062 5.46 -19.40 -7.36
C THR A 1062 4.51 -19.18 -6.16
N GLY A 1063 4.49 -17.99 -5.58
CA GLY A 1063 3.71 -17.69 -4.36
C GLY A 1063 4.38 -18.13 -3.05
N ARG A 1064 5.68 -18.48 -3.11
CA ARG A 1064 6.54 -18.69 -1.92
C ARG A 1064 7.35 -17.43 -1.62
N THR A 1065 7.48 -17.10 -0.34
CA THR A 1065 8.51 -16.19 0.17
C THR A 1065 9.85 -16.93 0.26
N ILE A 1066 10.93 -16.31 -0.20
CA ILE A 1066 12.30 -16.78 0.12
C ILE A 1066 12.84 -15.92 1.26
N LEU A 1067 13.58 -16.49 2.21
CA LEU A 1067 14.07 -15.76 3.39
C LEU A 1067 15.58 -16.00 3.61
N THR A 1068 16.32 -14.96 4.01
CA THR A 1068 17.78 -15.01 4.25
C THR A 1068 18.18 -14.39 5.59
N GLU A 1069 19.25 -14.91 6.21
CA GLU A 1069 19.61 -14.64 7.62
C GLU A 1069 21.07 -14.16 7.78
N PHE A 1070 21.45 -13.12 7.04
CA PHE A 1070 22.83 -12.62 7.06
C PHE A 1070 23.19 -11.91 8.38
N GLY A 1071 24.43 -12.09 8.80
CA GLY A 1071 24.97 -11.54 10.06
C GLY A 1071 26.36 -10.96 9.85
N SER A 1072 27.39 -11.81 9.90
CA SER A 1072 28.79 -11.34 9.78
C SER A 1072 29.08 -10.61 8.48
N SER A 1073 28.52 -11.05 7.34
CA SER A 1073 28.69 -10.36 6.06
C SER A 1073 28.07 -8.95 6.02
N VAL A 1074 27.08 -8.66 6.88
CA VAL A 1074 26.51 -7.31 7.05
C VAL A 1074 27.33 -6.52 8.07
N SER A 1075 27.67 -7.11 9.22
CA SER A 1075 28.15 -6.36 10.39
C SER A 1075 29.66 -6.32 10.58
N SER A 1076 30.48 -7.23 10.02
CA SER A 1076 31.91 -7.29 10.37
C SER A 1076 32.69 -6.06 9.90
N LYS A 1077 32.51 -5.66 8.63
CA LYS A 1077 33.25 -4.57 7.96
C LYS A 1077 32.86 -3.16 8.41
N THR A 1078 31.83 -3.01 9.24
CA THR A 1078 31.22 -1.73 9.64
C THR A 1078 31.75 -1.17 10.97
N GLY A 1079 32.79 -1.76 11.55
CA GLY A 1079 33.34 -1.33 12.83
C GLY A 1079 34.66 -1.99 13.23
N TRP A 1080 35.35 -1.33 14.15
CA TRP A 1080 36.71 -1.63 14.63
C TRP A 1080 36.81 -1.44 16.15
N VAL A 1081 37.91 -1.88 16.75
CA VAL A 1081 38.24 -1.66 18.18
C VAL A 1081 39.56 -0.94 18.29
N VAL A 1082 39.64 0.05 19.18
CA VAL A 1082 40.89 0.73 19.54
C VAL A 1082 41.21 0.50 21.01
N SER A 1083 42.48 0.21 21.30
CA SER A 1083 43.02 0.11 22.65
C SER A 1083 44.36 0.83 22.74
N GLU A 1084 44.56 1.54 23.84
CA GLU A 1084 45.89 2.00 24.27
C GLU A 1084 46.80 0.79 24.61
N VAL A 1085 48.11 0.95 24.42
CA VAL A 1085 49.16 0.02 24.84
C VAL A 1085 49.70 0.44 26.20
N GLU A 1086 49.22 -0.22 27.25
CA GLU A 1086 49.57 0.09 28.63
C GLU A 1086 51.02 -0.29 28.96
N TYR A 1087 51.53 -1.43 28.46
CA TYR A 1087 52.95 -1.85 28.66
C TYR A 1087 53.53 -2.55 27.43
N VAL A 1088 54.85 -2.45 27.27
CA VAL A 1088 55.62 -3.24 26.30
C VAL A 1088 56.67 -4.07 27.06
N LYS A 1089 56.72 -5.37 26.77
CA LYS A 1089 57.67 -6.33 27.37
C LYS A 1089 58.67 -6.79 26.30
N THR A 1090 59.88 -6.24 26.33
CA THR A 1090 60.98 -6.66 25.44
C THR A 1090 61.50 -8.05 25.83
N HIS A 1091 61.77 -8.90 24.84
CA HIS A 1091 62.37 -10.22 25.04
C HIS A 1091 63.88 -10.17 24.81
N PRO A 1092 64.67 -11.06 25.46
CA PRO A 1092 66.08 -11.23 25.11
C PRO A 1092 66.20 -11.73 23.67
N ARG A 1093 67.14 -11.19 22.89
CA ARG A 1093 67.46 -11.76 21.57
C ARG A 1093 68.03 -13.17 21.74
N VAL A 1094 67.44 -14.13 21.04
CA VAL A 1094 67.91 -15.52 20.94
C VAL A 1094 68.30 -15.75 19.48
N ASP A 1095 69.44 -16.42 19.25
CA ASP A 1095 69.91 -16.69 17.89
C ASP A 1095 68.89 -17.53 17.12
N GLY A 1096 68.29 -16.94 16.08
CA GLY A 1096 67.24 -17.56 15.27
C GLY A 1096 65.80 -17.23 15.65
N ASP A 1097 65.55 -16.40 16.68
CA ASP A 1097 64.22 -15.87 16.99
C ASP A 1097 64.13 -14.36 16.71
N ASP A 1098 63.20 -13.96 15.85
CA ASP A 1098 62.94 -12.56 15.48
C ASP A 1098 61.93 -11.85 16.41
N LEU A 1099 61.32 -12.56 17.37
CA LEU A 1099 60.33 -12.00 18.29
C LEU A 1099 60.97 -11.00 19.26
N THR A 1100 60.79 -9.70 19.01
CA THR A 1100 61.43 -8.63 19.78
C THR A 1100 60.72 -8.32 21.09
N GLN A 1101 59.38 -8.32 21.10
CA GLN A 1101 58.60 -7.84 22.23
C GLN A 1101 57.15 -8.36 22.27
N THR A 1102 56.45 -8.07 23.37
CA THR A 1102 55.01 -8.25 23.53
C THR A 1102 54.38 -6.96 24.07
N ALA A 1103 53.52 -6.35 23.26
CA ALA A 1103 52.65 -5.26 23.70
C ALA A 1103 51.49 -5.83 24.53
N ILE A 1104 51.10 -5.10 25.58
CA ILE A 1104 49.97 -5.40 26.47
C ILE A 1104 48.91 -4.32 26.24
N ILE A 1105 47.74 -4.74 25.77
CA ILE A 1105 46.58 -3.88 25.48
C ILE A 1105 45.38 -4.25 26.37
N HIS A 1106 44.35 -3.41 26.36
CA HIS A 1106 43.13 -3.59 27.15
C HIS A 1106 42.07 -4.47 26.48
N ALA A 1107 42.26 -4.87 25.22
CA ALA A 1107 41.40 -5.87 24.56
C ALA A 1107 42.09 -7.23 24.49
N GLY A 1108 41.39 -8.30 24.88
CA GLY A 1108 41.89 -9.67 24.82
C GLY A 1108 40.80 -10.65 24.40
N SER A 1109 40.86 -11.85 24.96
CA SER A 1109 39.88 -12.94 24.79
C SER A 1109 38.52 -12.62 25.41
N ASP A 1110 38.44 -11.55 26.21
CA ASP A 1110 37.20 -10.96 26.73
C ASP A 1110 36.35 -10.37 25.61
N LEU A 1111 36.96 -9.90 24.50
CA LEU A 1111 36.29 -9.42 23.28
C LEU A 1111 36.54 -10.33 22.06
N PHE A 1112 37.73 -10.93 21.97
CA PHE A 1112 38.22 -11.64 20.78
C PHE A 1112 38.41 -13.14 20.99
N LEU A 1113 37.54 -13.78 21.78
CA LEU A 1113 37.62 -15.19 22.18
C LEU A 1113 38.00 -16.15 21.03
N ARG A 1114 37.41 -15.98 19.83
CA ARG A 1114 37.72 -16.83 18.67
C ARG A 1114 39.14 -16.63 18.14
N ALA A 1115 39.62 -15.39 18.06
CA ALA A 1115 40.97 -15.08 17.57
C ALA A 1115 42.05 -15.57 18.56
N CYS A 1116 41.86 -15.36 19.86
CA CYS A 1116 42.86 -15.72 20.87
C CYS A 1116 43.03 -17.25 21.01
N TYR A 1117 41.93 -18.01 20.88
CA TYR A 1117 41.92 -19.48 21.02
C TYR A 1117 42.11 -20.25 19.70
N ARG A 1118 41.73 -19.67 18.56
CA ARG A 1118 41.83 -20.28 17.21
C ARG A 1118 42.39 -19.26 16.20
N PRO A 1119 43.60 -18.70 16.43
CA PRO A 1119 44.17 -17.63 15.60
C PRO A 1119 44.38 -18.05 14.14
N GLU A 1120 44.54 -19.34 13.87
CA GLU A 1120 44.70 -19.90 12.53
C GLU A 1120 43.39 -19.91 11.71
N LEU A 1121 42.23 -19.71 12.35
CA LEU A 1121 40.92 -19.59 11.68
C LEU A 1121 40.29 -18.21 11.76
N PHE A 1122 40.72 -17.37 12.72
CA PHE A 1122 40.16 -16.06 13.01
C PHE A 1122 41.27 -15.02 13.23
N ALA A 1123 42.28 -15.02 12.35
CA ALA A 1123 43.31 -13.99 12.30
C ALA A 1123 42.67 -12.59 12.18
N ARG A 1124 43.36 -11.57 12.70
CA ARG A 1124 42.87 -10.19 12.73
C ARG A 1124 43.89 -9.23 12.15
N ARG A 1125 43.44 -8.43 11.18
CA ARG A 1125 44.16 -7.28 10.64
C ARG A 1125 44.25 -6.19 11.72
N MET A 1126 45.42 -5.57 11.86
CA MET A 1126 45.73 -4.57 12.90
C MET A 1126 46.53 -3.41 12.31
N SER A 1127 46.34 -2.21 12.86
CA SER A 1127 47.20 -1.05 12.60
C SER A 1127 47.64 -0.39 13.92
N VAL A 1128 48.77 0.30 13.88
CA VAL A 1128 49.38 0.97 15.05
C VAL A 1128 49.40 2.47 14.80
N TYR A 1129 48.92 3.24 15.78
CA TYR A 1129 48.95 4.69 15.81
C TYR A 1129 49.80 5.14 17.00
N ASN A 1130 50.51 6.25 16.87
CA ASN A 1130 51.26 6.81 17.99
C ASN A 1130 50.31 7.48 19.01
N SER A 1131 50.85 7.92 20.15
CA SER A 1131 50.09 8.61 21.20
C SER A 1131 49.39 9.91 20.77
N ALA A 1132 49.69 10.45 19.59
CA ALA A 1132 49.00 11.60 18.98
C ALA A 1132 47.91 11.19 17.98
N GLY A 1133 47.55 9.90 17.91
CA GLY A 1133 46.52 9.35 17.03
C GLY A 1133 46.92 9.23 15.55
N LEU A 1134 48.17 9.52 15.19
CA LEU A 1134 48.68 9.44 13.81
C LEU A 1134 49.23 8.04 13.52
N ILE A 1135 49.08 7.56 12.27
CA ILE A 1135 49.62 6.25 11.83
C ILE A 1135 51.12 6.15 12.17
N SER A 1136 51.51 5.07 12.83
CA SER A 1136 52.90 4.87 13.27
C SER A 1136 53.81 4.59 12.07
N THR A 1137 54.84 5.43 11.91
CA THR A 1137 55.91 5.28 10.93
C THR A 1137 57.15 4.57 11.50
N ALA A 1138 57.01 3.93 12.67
CA ALA A 1138 58.09 3.15 13.28
C ALA A 1138 58.47 1.94 12.40
N PRO A 1139 59.74 1.49 12.42
CA PRO A 1139 60.17 0.30 11.68
C PRO A 1139 59.33 -0.93 12.04
N MET A 1140 58.98 -1.74 11.04
CA MET A 1140 58.29 -3.02 11.24
C MET A 1140 59.14 -3.96 12.10
N SER A 1141 58.52 -4.70 13.02
CA SER A 1141 59.15 -5.83 13.70
C SER A 1141 58.14 -6.91 14.08
N VAL A 1142 58.63 -8.14 14.25
CA VAL A 1142 57.82 -9.28 14.70
C VAL A 1142 57.63 -9.20 16.22
N GLN A 1143 56.37 -9.06 16.62
CA GLN A 1143 55.96 -8.83 18.01
C GLN A 1143 54.65 -9.56 18.33
N ASN A 1144 54.31 -9.66 19.61
CA ASN A 1144 52.99 -10.14 20.05
C ASN A 1144 52.12 -8.97 20.52
N VAL A 1145 50.81 -9.12 20.37
CA VAL A 1145 49.79 -8.25 20.96
C VAL A 1145 48.95 -9.11 21.92
N ALA A 1146 49.14 -8.90 23.22
CA ALA A 1146 48.48 -9.66 24.28
C ALA A 1146 47.48 -8.80 25.06
N GLY A 1147 46.41 -9.44 25.52
CA GLY A 1147 45.35 -8.79 26.28
C GLY A 1147 45.65 -8.67 27.79
N PRO A 1148 44.65 -8.23 28.57
CA PRO A 1148 44.81 -7.93 29.99
C PRO A 1148 44.49 -9.10 30.93
N LEU A 1149 44.08 -10.27 30.41
CA LEU A 1149 43.56 -11.38 31.24
C LEU A 1149 44.69 -12.24 31.81
N CYS A 1150 44.45 -12.82 32.99
CA CYS A 1150 45.49 -13.52 33.76
C CYS A 1150 45.75 -14.97 33.30
N PHE A 1151 45.89 -15.21 32.00
CA PHE A 1151 46.30 -16.51 31.44
C PHE A 1151 47.11 -16.37 30.14
N GLY A 1152 48.14 -17.20 29.95
CA GLY A 1152 49.06 -17.12 28.80
C GLY A 1152 48.46 -17.45 27.42
N GLY A 1153 47.16 -17.74 27.35
CA GLY A 1153 46.43 -17.87 26.10
C GLY A 1153 45.91 -16.54 25.56
N ASP A 1154 45.95 -15.47 26.35
CA ASP A 1154 45.33 -14.18 26.04
C ASP A 1154 46.14 -13.34 25.03
N MET A 1155 46.18 -13.80 23.78
CA MET A 1155 46.97 -13.21 22.70
C MET A 1155 46.11 -12.94 21.48
N VAL A 1156 45.81 -11.67 21.21
CA VAL A 1156 45.05 -11.23 20.03
C VAL A 1156 45.91 -11.34 18.77
N GLY A 1157 47.22 -11.07 18.88
CA GLY A 1157 48.21 -11.25 17.84
C GLY A 1157 49.42 -12.05 18.33
N ARG A 1158 49.81 -13.10 17.60
CA ARG A 1158 50.98 -13.94 17.91
C ARG A 1158 51.98 -13.83 16.75
N ARG A 1159 53.20 -13.37 17.02
CA ARG A 1159 54.27 -13.12 16.01
C ARG A 1159 53.75 -12.33 14.79
N VAL A 1160 53.02 -11.26 15.04
CA VAL A 1160 52.52 -10.35 13.99
C VAL A 1160 53.62 -9.36 13.61
N GLU A 1161 53.76 -9.10 12.31
CA GLU A 1161 54.64 -8.05 11.79
C GLU A 1161 53.85 -6.72 11.78
N LEU A 1162 54.27 -5.78 12.62
CA LEU A 1162 53.62 -4.47 12.80
C LEU A 1162 54.69 -3.39 13.03
N PRO A 1163 54.39 -2.08 12.84
CA PRO A 1163 55.26 -1.00 13.30
C PRO A 1163 55.62 -1.19 14.77
N THR A 1164 56.90 -1.02 15.14
CA THR A 1164 57.39 -1.33 16.49
C THR A 1164 56.63 -0.54 17.55
N ILE A 1165 55.84 -1.23 18.36
CA ILE A 1165 54.89 -0.63 19.31
C ILE A 1165 55.61 -0.04 20.53
N SER A 1166 55.22 1.16 20.93
CA SER A 1166 55.64 1.85 22.15
C SER A 1166 54.52 1.88 23.21
N ARG A 1167 54.85 2.28 24.45
CA ARG A 1167 53.85 2.52 25.50
C ARG A 1167 53.09 3.83 25.20
N GLY A 1168 51.77 3.81 25.32
CA GLY A 1168 50.89 4.94 24.97
C GLY A 1168 50.57 5.06 23.48
N ASP A 1169 51.08 4.15 22.63
CA ASP A 1169 50.56 3.96 21.28
C ASP A 1169 49.16 3.33 21.33
N PHE A 1170 48.38 3.48 20.26
CA PHE A 1170 47.10 2.81 20.07
C PHE A 1170 47.20 1.67 19.06
N VAL A 1171 46.69 0.50 19.43
CA VAL A 1171 46.46 -0.61 18.50
C VAL A 1171 45.00 -0.61 18.10
N VAL A 1172 44.74 -0.54 16.80
CA VAL A 1172 43.42 -0.81 16.22
C VAL A 1172 43.35 -2.25 15.74
N VAL A 1173 42.25 -2.92 16.05
CA VAL A 1173 41.86 -4.22 15.49
C VAL A 1173 40.69 -4.01 14.54
N HIS A 1174 40.81 -4.49 13.31
CA HIS A 1174 39.85 -4.24 12.23
C HIS A 1174 38.78 -5.34 12.11
N ASP A 1175 37.72 -5.01 11.36
CA ASP A 1175 36.61 -5.90 10.98
C ASP A 1175 35.89 -6.53 12.20
N THR A 1176 35.75 -5.77 13.28
CA THR A 1176 35.25 -6.25 14.58
C THR A 1176 33.76 -6.01 14.80
N GLY A 1177 33.03 -5.43 13.84
CA GLY A 1177 31.61 -5.09 14.02
C GLY A 1177 30.68 -6.29 14.26
N ALA A 1178 31.15 -7.51 13.96
CA ALA A 1178 30.49 -8.79 14.21
C ALA A 1178 31.26 -9.69 15.18
N ASN A 1179 30.54 -10.48 15.99
CA ASN A 1179 31.07 -11.49 16.91
C ASN A 1179 32.06 -10.98 17.98
N THR A 1180 32.14 -9.66 18.21
CA THR A 1180 32.98 -9.04 19.24
C THR A 1180 32.14 -8.76 20.50
N MET A 1181 31.29 -7.72 20.47
CA MET A 1181 30.40 -7.41 21.60
C MET A 1181 29.35 -8.49 21.90
N SER A 1182 29.01 -9.35 20.93
CA SER A 1182 28.12 -10.51 21.17
C SER A 1182 28.81 -11.68 21.87
N MET A 1183 30.14 -11.69 21.89
CA MET A 1183 30.97 -12.68 22.57
C MET A 1183 31.67 -12.11 23.83
N PHE A 1184 31.30 -10.89 24.23
CA PHE A 1184 31.93 -10.24 25.38
C PHE A 1184 31.75 -11.03 26.68
N SER A 1185 32.81 -11.18 27.46
CA SER A 1185 32.76 -11.83 28.77
C SER A 1185 33.41 -10.99 29.88
N ARG A 1186 32.76 -10.94 31.05
CA ARG A 1186 33.28 -10.29 32.27
C ARG A 1186 34.39 -11.11 32.95
N HIS A 1187 35.29 -11.74 32.18
CA HIS A 1187 36.42 -12.46 32.75
C HIS A 1187 37.34 -11.48 33.50
N CYS A 1188 37.96 -11.95 34.59
CA CYS A 1188 38.66 -11.09 35.55
C CYS A 1188 37.83 -9.90 36.09
N SER A 1189 36.48 -9.98 36.05
CA SER A 1189 35.55 -8.89 36.40
C SER A 1189 35.82 -7.59 35.63
N ARG A 1190 36.18 -7.70 34.35
CA ARG A 1190 36.30 -6.53 33.46
C ARG A 1190 34.92 -6.00 33.04
N PRO A 1191 34.74 -4.66 32.97
CA PRO A 1191 33.51 -4.04 32.46
C PRO A 1191 33.41 -4.15 30.94
N ALA A 1192 32.17 -4.22 30.42
CA ALA A 1192 31.92 -4.09 28.98
C ALA A 1192 32.31 -2.67 28.49
N PRO A 1193 33.12 -2.52 27.43
CA PRO A 1193 33.65 -1.22 26.98
C PRO A 1193 32.57 -0.26 26.48
N ALA A 1194 32.96 1.01 26.33
CA ALA A 1194 32.15 1.99 25.61
C ALA A 1194 32.04 1.62 24.12
N VAL A 1195 30.88 1.93 23.53
CA VAL A 1195 30.65 1.81 22.08
C VAL A 1195 30.31 3.17 21.52
N PHE A 1196 31.07 3.61 20.53
CA PHE A 1196 30.85 4.83 19.78
C PHE A 1196 30.37 4.51 18.36
N GLY A 1197 29.64 5.44 17.78
CA GLY A 1197 29.36 5.51 16.36
C GLY A 1197 29.89 6.83 15.82
N TYR A 1198 30.31 6.85 14.56
CA TYR A 1198 30.62 8.11 13.88
C TYR A 1198 29.97 8.21 12.52
N ARG A 1199 29.95 9.43 11.98
CA ARG A 1199 29.72 9.75 10.57
C ARG A 1199 30.84 10.65 10.10
N ALA A 1200 31.31 10.47 8.87
CA ALA A 1200 32.43 11.22 8.32
C ALA A 1200 32.08 11.75 6.92
N SER A 1201 32.27 13.05 6.71
CA SER A 1201 32.32 13.67 5.39
C SER A 1201 33.79 13.90 4.97
N GLU A 1202 34.02 14.56 3.83
CA GLU A 1202 35.38 14.95 3.43
C GLU A 1202 36.03 15.89 4.47
N ASP A 1203 35.26 16.84 5.02
CA ASP A 1203 35.76 17.88 5.94
C ASP A 1203 35.47 17.65 7.43
N GLU A 1204 34.39 16.93 7.79
CA GLU A 1204 33.87 16.85 9.18
C GLU A 1204 33.75 15.39 9.67
N ILE A 1205 33.98 15.18 10.97
CA ILE A 1205 33.67 13.93 11.67
C ILE A 1205 32.72 14.25 12.82
N SER A 1206 31.64 13.49 12.94
CA SER A 1206 30.67 13.58 14.03
C SER A 1206 30.69 12.28 14.83
N LEU A 1207 31.17 12.34 16.07
CA LEU A 1207 31.28 11.21 16.99
C LEU A 1207 30.12 11.18 18.00
N GLN A 1208 29.56 10.00 18.26
CA GLN A 1208 28.45 9.78 19.18
C GLN A 1208 28.70 8.58 20.10
N LEU A 1209 28.53 8.76 21.41
CA LEU A 1209 28.46 7.64 22.35
C LEU A 1209 27.13 6.89 22.19
N LEU A 1210 27.18 5.62 21.81
CA LEU A 1210 26.01 4.74 21.58
C LEU A 1210 25.70 3.83 22.78
N LYS A 1211 26.74 3.43 23.52
CA LYS A 1211 26.64 2.68 24.78
C LYS A 1211 27.79 3.16 25.70
N PRO A 1212 27.51 3.65 26.93
CA PRO A 1212 28.58 3.95 27.89
C PRO A 1212 29.34 2.68 28.29
N ALA A 1213 30.54 2.81 28.86
CA ALA A 1213 31.19 1.69 29.54
C ALA A 1213 30.32 1.18 30.70
N GLU A 1214 30.49 -0.10 31.06
CA GLU A 1214 29.85 -0.69 32.24
C GLU A 1214 30.57 -0.21 33.51
N THR A 1215 29.83 0.18 34.56
CA THR A 1215 30.46 0.66 35.81
C THR A 1215 30.90 -0.52 36.70
N PRO A 1216 31.85 -0.32 37.64
CA PRO A 1216 32.24 -1.35 38.60
C PRO A 1216 31.05 -1.92 39.40
N GLU A 1217 30.05 -1.09 39.73
CA GLU A 1217 28.83 -1.49 40.43
C GLU A 1217 27.95 -2.38 39.57
N GLN A 1218 27.89 -2.13 38.25
CA GLN A 1218 27.16 -2.97 37.30
C GLN A 1218 27.84 -4.34 37.14
N VAL A 1219 29.18 -4.38 37.10
CA VAL A 1219 29.95 -5.63 37.12
C VAL A 1219 29.75 -6.40 38.43
N MET A 1220 29.81 -5.73 39.58
CA MET A 1220 29.58 -6.37 40.89
C MET A 1220 28.15 -6.91 41.03
N SER A 1221 27.15 -6.13 40.60
CA SER A 1221 25.72 -6.51 40.60
C SER A 1221 25.39 -7.69 39.67
N PHE A 1222 26.25 -8.01 38.70
CA PHE A 1222 26.14 -9.24 37.92
C PHE A 1222 26.56 -10.49 38.71
N TRP A 1223 27.47 -10.36 39.69
CA TRP A 1223 27.99 -11.47 40.49
C TRP A 1223 27.18 -11.75 41.77
N GLY A 1224 26.57 -10.72 42.37
CA GLY A 1224 25.67 -10.85 43.53
C GLY A 1224 25.85 -9.78 44.60
#